data_AF-A0A0B7JXN9-F1
#
_entry.id   AF-A0A0B7JXN9-F1
#
_cell.length_a   1.000
_cell.length_b   1.000
_cell.length_c   1.000
_cell.angle_alpha   90.00
_cell.angle_beta   90.00
_cell.angle_gamma   90.00
#
_symmetry.space_group_name_H-M   'P 1'
#
loop_
_entity.id
_entity.type
_entity.pdbx_description
1 polymer ?
#
loop_
_entity_poly.entity_id
_entity_poly.type
_entity_poly.pdbx_seq_one_letter_code
_entity_poly.pdbx_strand_id
1 'polypeptide(L)'
;MTSEDKTKFLEAKCFCGSVHFTVEVPIVALPLPVHLCHCTVCRYRSGAPCVFHTNLPKEAPMKFISPSVEANMTVYTFEERVSAWNFCSTCGCHITSVDRDDGHWTVSTSIFKDHGPENFQIKRHIYSSSTFDHGLPDIIPQVDGLHLEDWNPPHDDPSSETLVPKLEHDANGQERLRAECHCGGVSFTIGRPTKEVLEDAQLKDFVSPLDQTKWMALYDACDDCRLLNGTHLVGWTFIPLSTCNPPIMRDLKIGTAKTYQSSPNVLRSFCGTCGATVFFTCEERCPTGGESVVDLATGILRATEGSMAEKWLTWRSNPAWLPSGKQYHRAFSEALEQGMKKWTLDHYDQENAIDSLNSLQTSHAAFKARIKAGIKPDASSIAEMKTYIRRLGYSTSDLDRLNIIHVAGTKGKGTTCAFVDSILSRYRTTHGVPRKTGLFISPHLVSVRERIRINSTPIPEALFARYFFDVWDRLGSAAEQDGVEGANQENGSPLDIRPTYARFLTLMSWHVFLQEGVDVAVYETGIGGEFDATNVVEGPVAAGISSLGIDHIFALGDTIEKIAWHKAGIMKTGSPAFTIEQVPAAQKVLQERADEKGVGLQALKIDPRLRDVRIHPDAEFQKKNATLATVLAETALTRLGVLTPHQDVLPDEFRKALEDTVFRGRCEIKAEDQVVWHLDGAHTADSLTLASKWFANETSGQTGPRVLVFNQLGRVEAIDFLNLISAANKQENGPPFSHVIFCTNITHAQTGYKRDFVNNQYDTREIESLAVQRRFAERWSSLDPEASVVVLPTIEQALTHVRELGVNMLNKDEKIQAFVTGSLHLVGGALGILENVDAL
;
A
#
# COMPACT_ATOMS: atom_id res chain seq x y z
N MET A 1 9.82 -51.12 -32.58
CA MET A 1 8.87 -50.18 -31.95
C MET A 1 8.98 -48.87 -32.70
N THR A 2 7.98 -48.55 -33.51
CA THR A 2 7.79 -47.20 -34.06
C THR A 2 7.55 -46.24 -32.88
N SER A 3 7.67 -44.92 -33.07
CA SER A 3 7.41 -43.96 -31.98
C SER A 3 5.97 -44.03 -31.45
N GLU A 4 5.07 -44.69 -32.18
CA GLU A 4 3.65 -44.89 -31.86
C GLU A 4 3.41 -45.87 -30.69
N ASP A 5 4.33 -46.79 -30.39
CA ASP A 5 4.16 -47.80 -29.32
C ASP A 5 4.67 -47.33 -27.93
N LYS A 6 5.19 -46.10 -27.81
CA LYS A 6 5.78 -45.64 -26.55
C LYS A 6 4.73 -45.01 -25.64
N THR A 7 4.64 -45.51 -24.41
CA THR A 7 3.77 -44.97 -23.34
C THR A 7 4.60 -44.25 -22.26
N LYS A 8 3.96 -43.34 -21.54
CA LYS A 8 4.47 -42.68 -20.33
C LYS A 8 3.52 -42.97 -19.16
N PHE A 9 4.06 -43.34 -18.02
CA PHE A 9 3.29 -43.44 -16.77
C PHE A 9 3.19 -42.06 -16.13
N LEU A 10 1.98 -41.63 -15.83
CA LEU A 10 1.69 -40.42 -15.05
C LEU A 10 1.21 -40.85 -13.66
N GLU A 11 1.90 -40.44 -12.60
CA GLU A 11 1.60 -40.80 -11.22
C GLU A 11 0.70 -39.75 -10.55
N ALA A 12 -0.40 -40.18 -9.93
CA ALA A 12 -1.34 -39.32 -9.21
C ALA A 12 -1.52 -39.76 -7.76
N LYS A 13 -1.56 -38.80 -6.84
CA LYS A 13 -1.67 -39.06 -5.39
C LYS A 13 -2.41 -37.93 -4.68
N CYS A 14 -3.43 -38.25 -3.88
CA CYS A 14 -4.06 -37.27 -2.99
C CYS A 14 -3.19 -36.99 -1.75
N PHE A 15 -3.48 -35.91 -1.02
CA PHE A 15 -2.68 -35.48 0.12
C PHE A 15 -2.39 -36.59 1.15
N CYS A 16 -3.42 -37.33 1.60
CA CYS A 16 -3.24 -38.39 2.59
C CYS A 16 -2.64 -39.69 2.03
N GLY A 17 -2.51 -39.80 0.70
CA GLY A 17 -2.00 -40.99 0.02
C GLY A 17 -2.95 -42.19 -0.03
N SER A 18 -4.16 -42.09 0.53
CA SER A 18 -5.17 -43.16 0.50
C SER A 18 -5.62 -43.48 -0.93
N VAL A 19 -5.66 -42.45 -1.80
CA VAL A 19 -5.83 -42.61 -3.25
C VAL A 19 -4.49 -42.34 -3.93
N HIS A 20 -3.93 -43.38 -4.55
CA HIS A 20 -2.64 -43.36 -5.23
C HIS A 20 -2.69 -44.31 -6.42
N PHE A 21 -2.49 -43.79 -7.63
CA PHE A 21 -2.56 -44.57 -8.86
C PHE A 21 -1.61 -44.05 -9.93
N THR A 22 -1.45 -44.83 -10.99
CA THR A 22 -0.76 -44.43 -12.22
C THR A 22 -1.68 -44.58 -13.42
N VAL A 23 -1.45 -43.79 -14.45
CA VAL A 23 -2.12 -43.88 -15.74
C VAL A 23 -1.06 -44.05 -16.81
N GLU A 24 -1.24 -45.04 -17.69
CA GLU A 24 -0.33 -45.29 -18.81
C GLU A 24 -0.87 -44.58 -20.07
N VAL A 25 -0.22 -43.50 -20.48
CA VAL A 25 -0.67 -42.63 -21.57
C VAL A 25 0.25 -42.79 -22.79
N PRO A 26 -0.28 -42.98 -24.01
CA PRO A 26 0.53 -42.94 -25.22
C PRO A 26 1.25 -41.59 -25.36
N ILE A 27 2.56 -41.58 -25.64
CA ILE A 27 3.33 -40.34 -25.75
C ILE A 27 2.75 -39.43 -26.85
N VAL A 28 2.18 -40.00 -27.91
CA VAL A 28 1.51 -39.27 -29.01
C VAL A 28 0.25 -38.50 -28.57
N ALA A 29 -0.33 -38.85 -27.43
CA ALA A 29 -1.48 -38.14 -26.85
C ALA A 29 -1.07 -36.98 -25.93
N LEU A 30 0.23 -36.84 -25.61
CA LEU A 30 0.74 -35.77 -24.76
C LEU A 30 1.10 -34.52 -25.59
N PRO A 31 0.86 -33.31 -25.05
CA PRO A 31 0.23 -33.04 -23.76
C PRO A 31 -1.30 -33.20 -23.81
N LEU A 32 -1.89 -33.69 -22.71
CA LEU A 32 -3.34 -33.79 -22.57
C LEU A 32 -3.94 -32.38 -22.36
N PRO A 33 -5.04 -32.03 -23.06
CA PRO A 33 -5.66 -30.72 -22.91
C PRO A 33 -6.38 -30.61 -21.56
N VAL A 34 -6.10 -29.54 -20.82
CA VAL A 34 -6.74 -29.22 -19.55
C VAL A 34 -7.76 -28.11 -19.73
N HIS A 35 -8.96 -28.34 -19.19
CA HIS A 35 -10.02 -27.34 -19.15
C HIS A 35 -10.29 -26.91 -17.70
N LEU A 36 -10.50 -25.61 -17.52
CA LEU A 36 -10.91 -25.02 -16.25
C LEU A 36 -12.43 -24.92 -16.27
N CYS A 37 -13.10 -25.80 -15.54
CA CYS A 37 -14.55 -25.84 -15.49
C CYS A 37 -15.10 -24.95 -14.38
N HIS A 38 -15.92 -23.98 -14.79
CA HIS A 38 -16.53 -22.97 -13.91
C HIS A 38 -17.99 -23.25 -13.60
N CYS A 39 -18.58 -24.37 -14.06
CA CYS A 39 -20.00 -24.61 -13.86
C CYS A 39 -20.37 -24.70 -12.35
N THR A 40 -21.61 -24.34 -12.01
CA THR A 40 -22.12 -24.37 -10.63
C THR A 40 -21.89 -25.72 -9.96
N VAL A 41 -22.13 -26.83 -10.68
CA VAL A 41 -21.89 -28.19 -10.19
C VAL A 41 -20.44 -28.38 -9.76
N CYS A 42 -19.48 -28.04 -10.62
CA CYS A 42 -18.06 -28.22 -10.32
C CYS A 42 -17.63 -27.37 -9.12
N ARG A 43 -18.06 -26.11 -9.05
CA ARG A 43 -17.74 -25.24 -7.91
C ARG A 43 -18.36 -25.74 -6.61
N TYR A 44 -19.67 -25.99 -6.61
CA TYR A 44 -20.43 -26.36 -5.41
C TYR A 44 -20.09 -27.75 -4.89
N ARG A 45 -19.61 -28.64 -5.77
CA ARG A 45 -19.14 -29.97 -5.39
C ARG A 45 -17.70 -29.98 -4.93
N SER A 46 -16.83 -29.12 -5.47
CA SER A 46 -15.42 -29.09 -5.05
C SER A 46 -15.18 -28.17 -3.86
N GLY A 47 -15.95 -27.09 -3.75
CA GLY A 47 -15.61 -25.93 -2.93
C GLY A 47 -14.51 -25.06 -3.55
N ALA A 48 -14.05 -25.39 -4.76
CA ALA A 48 -13.08 -24.59 -5.51
C ALA A 48 -13.77 -23.56 -6.41
N PRO A 49 -13.08 -22.45 -6.77
CA PRO A 49 -13.61 -21.48 -7.74
C PRO A 49 -13.73 -22.08 -9.15
N CYS A 50 -12.90 -23.07 -9.49
CA CYS A 50 -13.02 -23.90 -10.68
C CYS A 50 -12.29 -25.24 -10.49
N VAL A 51 -12.51 -26.17 -11.42
CA VAL A 51 -11.86 -27.49 -11.42
C VAL A 51 -10.99 -27.65 -12.67
N PHE A 52 -9.78 -28.21 -12.48
CA PHE A 52 -8.80 -28.45 -13.54
C PHE A 52 -8.85 -29.91 -13.97
N HIS A 53 -9.47 -30.18 -15.11
CA HIS A 53 -9.67 -31.56 -15.54
C HIS A 53 -9.17 -31.84 -16.95
N THR A 54 -8.88 -33.11 -17.21
CA THR A 54 -8.60 -33.62 -18.54
C THR A 54 -9.25 -34.99 -18.74
N ASN A 55 -9.54 -35.30 -19.99
CA ASN A 55 -10.03 -36.62 -20.37
C ASN A 55 -8.84 -37.55 -20.62
N LEU A 56 -8.84 -38.72 -19.97
CA LEU A 56 -7.85 -39.75 -20.24
C LEU A 56 -8.19 -40.51 -21.53
N PRO A 57 -7.20 -40.93 -22.33
CA PRO A 57 -7.46 -41.83 -23.45
C PRO A 57 -8.22 -43.09 -23.01
N LYS A 58 -9.14 -43.59 -23.85
CA LYS A 58 -9.99 -44.75 -23.51
C LYS A 58 -9.18 -46.01 -23.19
N GLU A 59 -7.97 -46.13 -23.76
CA GLU A 59 -7.05 -47.25 -23.56
C GLU A 59 -6.11 -47.08 -22.36
N ALA A 60 -6.25 -46.02 -21.56
CA ALA A 60 -5.37 -45.67 -20.45
C ALA A 60 -6.03 -45.91 -19.07
N PRO A 61 -6.19 -47.17 -18.61
CA PRO A 61 -6.84 -47.45 -17.34
C PRO A 61 -6.00 -46.98 -16.15
N MET A 62 -6.68 -46.53 -15.10
CA MET A 62 -6.03 -46.24 -13.82
C MET A 62 -5.57 -47.52 -13.15
N LYS A 63 -4.30 -47.57 -12.74
CA LYS A 63 -3.69 -48.68 -12.00
C LYS A 63 -3.37 -48.21 -10.59
N PHE A 64 -4.15 -48.65 -9.60
CA PHE A 64 -3.92 -48.30 -8.19
C PHE A 64 -2.60 -48.88 -7.66
N ILE A 65 -1.89 -48.08 -6.86
CA ILE A 65 -0.64 -48.47 -6.21
C ILE A 65 -0.95 -48.89 -4.77
N SER A 66 -0.60 -50.13 -4.41
CA SER A 66 -0.84 -50.69 -3.07
C SER A 66 -0.27 -49.77 -1.96
N PRO A 67 -1.02 -49.53 -0.86
CA PRO A 67 -2.26 -50.19 -0.45
C PRO A 67 -3.55 -49.56 -1.03
N SER A 68 -3.44 -48.60 -1.95
CA SER A 68 -4.61 -47.94 -2.55
C SER A 68 -5.43 -48.91 -3.38
N VAL A 69 -6.75 -48.79 -3.28
CA VAL A 69 -7.77 -49.52 -4.04
C VAL A 69 -8.94 -48.58 -4.35
N GLU A 70 -9.80 -48.97 -5.29
CA GLU A 70 -10.97 -48.18 -5.69
C GLU A 70 -11.89 -47.81 -4.52
N ALA A 71 -12.04 -48.71 -3.54
CA ALA A 71 -12.85 -48.48 -2.32
C ALA A 71 -12.32 -47.36 -1.40
N ASN A 72 -11.09 -46.85 -1.63
CA ASN A 72 -10.59 -45.66 -0.96
C ASN A 72 -11.26 -44.37 -1.47
N MET A 73 -12.04 -44.45 -2.55
CA MET A 73 -12.85 -43.35 -3.06
C MET A 73 -14.32 -43.50 -2.65
N THR A 74 -14.98 -42.37 -2.42
CA THR A 74 -16.43 -42.26 -2.29
C THR A 74 -17.00 -41.79 -3.63
N VAL A 75 -18.06 -42.47 -4.08
CA VAL A 75 -18.77 -42.14 -5.33
C VAL A 75 -19.97 -41.26 -5.01
N TYR A 76 -20.06 -40.11 -5.67
CA TYR A 76 -21.21 -39.21 -5.62
C TYR A 76 -21.93 -39.16 -6.97
N THR A 77 -23.26 -39.18 -6.92
CA THR A 77 -24.13 -39.40 -8.07
C THR A 77 -25.43 -38.62 -7.91
N PHE A 78 -25.96 -38.02 -8.97
CA PHE A 78 -27.22 -37.26 -8.92
C PHE A 78 -27.97 -37.39 -10.26
N GLU A 79 -29.30 -37.22 -10.22
CA GLU A 79 -30.22 -37.63 -11.29
C GLU A 79 -30.00 -36.91 -12.63
N GLU A 80 -29.45 -35.70 -12.59
CA GLU A 80 -29.31 -34.80 -13.75
C GLU A 80 -28.05 -35.06 -14.60
N ARG A 81 -27.16 -35.99 -14.21
CA ARG A 81 -25.96 -36.32 -15.00
C ARG A 81 -25.63 -37.80 -15.07
N VAL A 82 -25.16 -38.17 -16.24
CA VAL A 82 -24.61 -39.49 -16.57
C VAL A 82 -23.28 -39.74 -15.87
N SER A 83 -22.52 -38.74 -15.41
CA SER A 83 -21.20 -38.98 -14.82
C SER A 83 -21.22 -39.28 -13.32
N ALA A 84 -20.51 -40.33 -12.89
CA ALA A 84 -20.21 -40.64 -11.48
C ALA A 84 -18.94 -39.91 -11.02
N TRP A 85 -19.00 -39.30 -9.85
CA TRP A 85 -17.93 -38.44 -9.36
C TRP A 85 -17.21 -39.04 -8.15
N ASN A 86 -15.88 -39.04 -8.16
CA ASN A 86 -15.07 -39.73 -7.16
C ASN A 86 -14.18 -38.76 -6.39
N PHE A 87 -14.16 -38.94 -5.06
CA PHE A 87 -13.28 -38.20 -4.15
C PHE A 87 -12.71 -39.13 -3.07
N CYS A 88 -11.58 -38.77 -2.48
CA CYS A 88 -10.96 -39.58 -1.43
C CYS A 88 -11.84 -39.64 -0.18
N SER A 89 -12.18 -40.84 0.27
CA SER A 89 -13.03 -41.07 1.46
C SER A 89 -12.41 -40.56 2.76
N THR A 90 -11.08 -40.37 2.78
CA THR A 90 -10.32 -39.94 3.96
C THR A 90 -10.16 -38.43 4.03
N CYS A 91 -9.66 -37.79 2.97
CA CYS A 91 -9.31 -36.37 2.99
C CYS A 91 -10.20 -35.45 2.14
N GLY A 92 -11.18 -35.99 1.40
CA GLY A 92 -12.10 -35.21 0.59
C GLY A 92 -11.60 -34.84 -0.81
N CYS A 93 -10.33 -35.13 -1.14
CA CYS A 93 -9.72 -34.76 -2.41
C CYS A 93 -10.48 -35.25 -3.64
N HIS A 94 -10.80 -34.33 -4.57
CA HIS A 94 -11.45 -34.65 -5.83
C HIS A 94 -10.47 -35.36 -6.77
N ILE A 95 -10.85 -36.55 -7.24
CA ILE A 95 -9.97 -37.41 -8.03
C ILE A 95 -10.39 -37.42 -9.49
N THR A 96 -11.64 -37.77 -9.78
CA THR A 96 -12.09 -38.03 -11.15
C THR A 96 -13.61 -38.00 -11.29
N SER A 97 -14.07 -37.85 -12.53
CA SER A 97 -15.41 -38.17 -13.00
C SER A 97 -15.34 -39.36 -13.95
N VAL A 98 -16.39 -40.16 -14.02
CA VAL A 98 -16.53 -41.28 -14.97
C VAL A 98 -17.86 -41.13 -15.66
N ASP A 99 -17.85 -40.98 -16.97
CA ASP A 99 -19.08 -41.06 -17.76
C ASP A 99 -19.67 -42.47 -17.65
N ARG A 100 -20.94 -42.61 -17.24
CA ARG A 100 -21.58 -43.92 -17.08
C ARG A 100 -22.02 -44.55 -18.39
N ASP A 101 -22.17 -43.77 -19.47
CA ASP A 101 -22.64 -44.29 -20.75
C ASP A 101 -21.49 -44.94 -21.53
N ASP A 102 -20.27 -44.37 -21.47
CA ASP A 102 -19.11 -44.88 -22.20
C ASP A 102 -17.87 -45.21 -21.35
N GLY A 103 -17.95 -45.02 -20.03
CA GLY A 103 -16.90 -45.39 -19.08
C GLY A 103 -15.67 -44.48 -19.11
N HIS A 104 -15.74 -43.33 -19.77
CA HIS A 104 -14.59 -42.45 -19.99
C HIS A 104 -14.23 -41.64 -18.74
N TRP A 105 -12.94 -41.58 -18.42
CA TRP A 105 -12.43 -40.95 -17.21
C TRP A 105 -12.02 -39.50 -17.46
N THR A 106 -12.55 -38.60 -16.65
CA THR A 106 -12.15 -37.19 -16.58
C THR A 106 -11.48 -36.94 -15.24
N VAL A 107 -10.15 -36.84 -15.22
CA VAL A 107 -9.36 -36.78 -13.98
C VAL A 107 -9.02 -35.36 -13.58
N SER A 108 -8.90 -35.11 -12.27
CA SER A 108 -8.26 -33.91 -11.76
C SER A 108 -6.77 -33.96 -12.07
N THR A 109 -6.29 -32.97 -12.80
CA THR A 109 -4.87 -32.87 -13.16
C THR A 109 -4.01 -32.45 -11.97
N SER A 110 -4.63 -31.88 -10.93
CA SER A 110 -3.98 -31.23 -9.79
C SER A 110 -3.27 -32.20 -8.84
N ILE A 111 -3.63 -33.47 -8.90
CA ILE A 111 -3.08 -34.53 -8.03
C ILE A 111 -1.93 -35.30 -8.68
N PHE A 112 -1.58 -34.98 -9.94
CA PHE A 112 -0.48 -35.63 -10.62
C PHE A 112 0.86 -35.07 -10.15
N LYS A 113 1.84 -35.96 -9.98
CA LYS A 113 3.23 -35.58 -9.77
C LYS A 113 3.88 -35.17 -11.07
N ASP A 114 3.59 -35.89 -12.15
CA ASP A 114 3.94 -35.50 -13.51
C ASP A 114 3.07 -34.33 -13.92
N HIS A 115 3.62 -33.13 -13.97
CA HIS A 115 2.89 -31.89 -14.27
C HIS A 115 3.60 -31.12 -15.38
N GLY A 116 3.16 -29.90 -15.64
CA GLY A 116 3.78 -29.03 -16.66
C GLY A 116 3.20 -29.18 -18.07
N PRO A 117 3.49 -28.21 -18.95
CA PRO A 117 2.86 -28.08 -20.26
C PRO A 117 3.20 -29.23 -21.22
N GLU A 118 4.22 -30.04 -20.91
CA GLU A 118 4.58 -31.24 -21.67
C GLU A 118 3.67 -32.44 -21.39
N ASN A 119 2.99 -32.45 -20.23
CA ASN A 119 2.06 -33.52 -19.83
C ASN A 119 0.61 -33.04 -19.86
N PHE A 120 0.38 -31.83 -19.37
CA PHE A 120 -0.94 -31.24 -19.18
C PHE A 120 -0.91 -29.78 -19.66
N GLN A 121 -1.60 -29.48 -20.77
CA GLN A 121 -1.63 -28.14 -21.34
C GLN A 121 -2.96 -27.45 -21.08
N ILE A 122 -2.95 -26.37 -20.29
CA ILE A 122 -4.14 -25.54 -20.03
C ILE A 122 -4.57 -24.84 -21.33
N LYS A 123 -5.81 -25.09 -21.76
CA LYS A 123 -6.32 -24.65 -23.07
C LYS A 123 -7.52 -23.73 -23.01
N ARG A 124 -8.43 -23.96 -22.05
CA ARG A 124 -9.77 -23.37 -22.08
C ARG A 124 -10.34 -23.06 -20.71
N HIS A 125 -11.09 -21.97 -20.64
CA HIS A 125 -12.19 -21.83 -19.69
C HIS A 125 -13.43 -22.49 -20.29
N ILE A 126 -14.18 -23.23 -19.48
CA ILE A 126 -15.46 -23.80 -19.90
C ILE A 126 -16.55 -23.48 -18.87
N TYR A 127 -17.75 -23.19 -19.35
CA TYR A 127 -18.90 -22.79 -18.53
C TYR A 127 -18.64 -21.52 -17.69
N SER A 128 -17.81 -20.60 -18.19
CA SER A 128 -17.51 -19.32 -17.51
C SER A 128 -18.77 -18.50 -17.23
N SER A 129 -19.78 -18.54 -18.10
CA SER A 129 -21.04 -17.80 -17.91
C SER A 129 -21.79 -18.22 -16.62
N SER A 130 -21.53 -19.42 -16.10
CA SER A 130 -22.08 -19.87 -14.82
C SER A 130 -21.53 -19.13 -13.60
N THR A 131 -20.51 -18.29 -13.77
CA THR A 131 -19.96 -17.43 -12.71
C THR A 131 -20.77 -16.16 -12.48
N PHE A 132 -21.55 -15.72 -13.47
CA PHE A 132 -22.26 -14.43 -13.55
C PHE A 132 -21.37 -13.17 -13.61
N ASP A 133 -20.18 -13.21 -13.01
CA ASP A 133 -19.21 -12.11 -12.96
C ASP A 133 -17.96 -12.33 -13.83
N HIS A 134 -17.87 -13.45 -14.54
CA HIS A 134 -16.73 -13.84 -15.39
C HIS A 134 -15.38 -14.01 -14.65
N GLY A 135 -15.31 -13.67 -13.36
CA GLY A 135 -14.23 -13.85 -12.38
C GLY A 135 -12.89 -14.35 -12.91
N LEU A 136 -12.53 -15.59 -12.58
CA LEU A 136 -11.25 -16.20 -12.97
C LEU A 136 -10.96 -16.20 -14.49
N PRO A 137 -11.93 -16.45 -15.39
CA PRO A 137 -11.74 -16.25 -16.83
C PRO A 137 -11.17 -14.89 -17.22
N ASP A 138 -11.67 -13.81 -16.64
CA ASP A 138 -11.19 -12.45 -16.95
C ASP A 138 -9.85 -12.15 -16.24
N ILE A 139 -9.63 -12.74 -15.07
CA ILE A 139 -8.36 -12.67 -14.33
C ILE A 139 -7.26 -13.42 -15.10
N ILE A 140 -7.55 -14.58 -15.71
CA ILE A 140 -6.58 -15.45 -16.36
C ILE A 140 -6.96 -15.68 -17.84
N PRO A 141 -6.91 -14.66 -18.71
CA PRO A 141 -7.30 -14.82 -20.11
C PRO A 141 -6.25 -15.60 -20.93
N GLN A 142 -5.05 -15.81 -20.38
CA GLN A 142 -3.96 -16.51 -21.06
C GLN A 142 -3.04 -17.21 -20.06
N VAL A 143 -2.42 -18.30 -20.48
CA VAL A 143 -1.36 -19.02 -19.75
C VAL A 143 -0.24 -19.35 -20.74
N ASP A 144 1.01 -19.10 -20.35
CA ASP A 144 2.19 -19.35 -21.19
C ASP A 144 2.15 -18.63 -22.57
N GLY A 145 1.57 -17.41 -22.59
CA GLY A 145 1.35 -16.64 -23.81
C GLY A 145 0.27 -17.18 -24.74
N LEU A 146 -0.40 -18.27 -24.37
CA LEU A 146 -1.53 -18.84 -25.11
C LEU A 146 -2.84 -18.33 -24.52
N HIS A 147 -3.66 -17.69 -25.37
CA HIS A 147 -5.01 -17.31 -25.00
C HIS A 147 -5.85 -18.56 -24.69
N LEU A 148 -6.56 -18.52 -23.56
CA LEU A 148 -7.47 -19.58 -23.18
C LEU A 148 -8.82 -19.34 -23.85
N GLU A 149 -9.24 -20.28 -24.70
CA GLU A 149 -10.57 -20.21 -25.31
C GLU A 149 -11.63 -20.27 -24.22
N ASP A 150 -12.61 -19.38 -24.25
CA ASP A 150 -13.74 -19.41 -23.34
C ASP A 150 -14.96 -20.00 -24.01
N TRP A 151 -15.28 -21.25 -23.67
CA TRP A 151 -16.36 -21.99 -24.28
C TRP A 151 -17.55 -22.10 -23.33
N ASN A 152 -18.73 -21.73 -23.82
CA ASN A 152 -20.00 -21.92 -23.13
C ASN A 152 -20.99 -22.62 -24.07
N PRO A 153 -21.87 -23.49 -23.53
CA PRO A 153 -22.96 -24.06 -24.33
C PRO A 153 -23.94 -22.95 -24.75
N PRO A 154 -24.69 -23.14 -25.85
CA PRO A 154 -25.79 -22.26 -26.23
C PRO A 154 -26.81 -22.08 -25.09
N HIS A 155 -27.45 -20.90 -25.00
CA HIS A 155 -28.42 -20.59 -23.94
C HIS A 155 -29.66 -21.51 -23.91
N ASP A 156 -29.96 -22.19 -25.02
CA ASP A 156 -31.07 -23.14 -25.16
C ASP A 156 -30.65 -24.60 -24.90
N ASP A 157 -29.36 -24.85 -24.65
CA ASP A 157 -28.85 -26.17 -24.29
C ASP A 157 -29.14 -26.47 -22.80
N PRO A 158 -29.70 -27.65 -22.43
CA PRO A 158 -29.95 -28.01 -21.04
C PRO A 158 -28.70 -27.97 -20.14
N SER A 159 -27.51 -28.15 -20.71
CA SER A 159 -26.24 -28.05 -19.98
C SER A 159 -25.83 -26.61 -19.64
N SER A 160 -26.55 -25.61 -20.17
CA SER A 160 -26.42 -24.20 -19.82
C SER A 160 -27.20 -23.79 -18.57
N GLU A 161 -28.06 -24.68 -18.04
CA GLU A 161 -28.82 -24.40 -16.82
C GLU A 161 -27.88 -24.20 -15.62
N THR A 162 -28.01 -23.02 -15.00
CA THR A 162 -27.22 -22.63 -13.82
C THR A 162 -28.14 -22.49 -12.62
N LEU A 163 -27.68 -23.00 -11.48
CA LEU A 163 -28.37 -22.79 -10.21
C LEU A 163 -28.23 -21.31 -9.82
N VAL A 164 -29.35 -20.58 -9.88
CA VAL A 164 -29.39 -19.14 -9.60
C VAL A 164 -29.48 -18.92 -8.08
N PRO A 165 -28.48 -18.26 -7.46
CA PRO A 165 -28.53 -17.92 -6.04
C PRO A 165 -29.69 -16.98 -5.70
N LYS A 166 -30.17 -17.04 -4.45
CA LYS A 166 -31.22 -16.16 -3.95
C LYS A 166 -30.70 -15.32 -2.80
N LEU A 167 -31.19 -14.09 -2.70
CA LEU A 167 -30.91 -13.23 -1.56
C LEU A 167 -31.62 -13.80 -0.31
N GLU A 168 -30.89 -13.91 0.79
CA GLU A 168 -31.41 -14.40 2.06
C GLU A 168 -31.30 -13.33 3.14
N HIS A 169 -32.24 -13.34 4.08
CA HIS A 169 -32.25 -12.44 5.23
C HIS A 169 -32.47 -13.24 6.52
N ASP A 170 -31.96 -12.71 7.63
CA ASP A 170 -32.24 -13.21 8.96
C ASP A 170 -33.63 -12.75 9.47
N ALA A 171 -33.99 -13.17 10.69
CA ALA A 171 -35.27 -12.81 11.30
C ALA A 171 -35.45 -11.29 11.54
N ASN A 172 -34.36 -10.52 11.55
CA ASN A 172 -34.34 -9.07 11.72
C ASN A 172 -34.27 -8.32 10.38
N GLY A 173 -34.29 -9.04 9.26
CA GLY A 173 -34.19 -8.45 7.92
C GLY A 173 -32.77 -8.08 7.50
N GLN A 174 -31.73 -8.56 8.21
CA GLN A 174 -30.34 -8.37 7.78
C GLN A 174 -29.97 -9.41 6.72
N GLU A 175 -29.31 -8.97 5.63
CA GLU A 175 -28.84 -9.88 4.59
C GLU A 175 -27.90 -10.95 5.16
N ARG A 176 -27.98 -12.16 4.61
CA ARG A 176 -27.06 -13.26 4.90
C ARG A 176 -26.58 -13.92 3.61
N LEU A 177 -25.32 -14.34 3.58
CA LEU A 177 -24.76 -15.08 2.44
C LEU A 177 -24.83 -16.58 2.69
N ARG A 178 -25.45 -17.31 1.78
CA ARG A 178 -25.55 -18.77 1.82
C ARG A 178 -24.24 -19.42 1.39
N ALA A 179 -23.78 -20.38 2.21
CA ALA A 179 -22.72 -21.31 1.91
C ALA A 179 -23.30 -22.73 1.88
N GLU A 180 -23.24 -23.39 0.73
CA GLU A 180 -23.89 -24.69 0.52
C GLU A 180 -23.13 -25.57 -0.47
N CYS A 181 -22.90 -26.83 -0.12
CA CYS A 181 -22.34 -27.81 -1.05
C CYS A 181 -23.39 -28.31 -2.04
N HIS A 182 -22.98 -28.89 -3.17
CA HIS A 182 -23.90 -29.32 -4.23
C HIS A 182 -25.06 -30.22 -3.75
N CYS A 183 -24.81 -31.18 -2.85
CA CYS A 183 -25.84 -32.11 -2.40
C CYS A 183 -26.74 -31.55 -1.28
N GLY A 184 -26.56 -30.29 -0.85
CA GLY A 184 -27.28 -29.68 0.27
C GLY A 184 -26.95 -30.28 1.65
N GLY A 185 -26.09 -31.29 1.73
CA GLY A 185 -25.74 -31.98 2.96
C GLY A 185 -24.90 -31.14 3.92
N VAL A 186 -24.27 -30.07 3.44
CA VAL A 186 -23.67 -28.99 4.22
C VAL A 186 -24.31 -27.69 3.72
N SER A 187 -25.01 -26.98 4.61
CA SER A 187 -25.69 -25.74 4.28
C SER A 187 -25.81 -24.85 5.52
N PHE A 188 -25.38 -23.60 5.41
CA PHE A 188 -25.46 -22.58 6.46
C PHE A 188 -25.38 -21.17 5.83
N THR A 189 -25.59 -20.14 6.63
CA THR A 189 -25.43 -18.75 6.18
C THR A 189 -24.47 -17.96 7.06
N ILE A 190 -23.73 -17.04 6.46
CA ILE A 190 -22.81 -16.14 7.15
C ILE A 190 -23.36 -14.71 7.18
N GLY A 191 -23.10 -14.01 8.28
CA GLY A 191 -23.47 -12.61 8.46
C GLY A 191 -22.39 -11.65 7.98
N ARG A 192 -22.73 -10.36 7.97
CA ARG A 192 -21.78 -9.25 7.79
C ARG A 192 -20.89 -9.10 9.04
N PRO A 193 -19.72 -8.45 8.95
CA PRO A 193 -18.95 -8.05 10.14
C PRO A 193 -19.84 -7.24 11.10
N THR A 194 -19.84 -7.61 12.37
CA THR A 194 -20.60 -6.91 13.40
C THR A 194 -19.74 -5.84 14.07
N LYS A 195 -20.35 -4.98 14.90
CA LYS A 195 -19.61 -3.99 15.67
C LYS A 195 -18.60 -4.64 16.62
N GLU A 196 -18.98 -5.77 17.22
CA GLU A 196 -18.11 -6.54 18.12
C GLU A 196 -16.87 -7.05 17.37
N VAL A 197 -17.02 -7.52 16.13
CA VAL A 197 -15.90 -7.93 15.27
C VAL A 197 -14.95 -6.76 14.98
N LEU A 198 -15.49 -5.58 14.69
CA LEU A 198 -14.71 -4.38 14.37
C LEU A 198 -13.95 -3.82 15.59
N GLU A 199 -14.51 -3.99 16.78
CA GLU A 199 -13.91 -3.53 18.05
C GLU A 199 -12.92 -4.54 18.64
N ASP A 200 -12.97 -5.81 18.20
CA ASP A 200 -12.05 -6.86 18.62
C ASP A 200 -10.63 -6.65 18.04
N ALA A 201 -9.62 -6.87 18.88
CA ALA A 201 -8.22 -6.62 18.52
C ALA A 201 -7.69 -7.56 17.42
N GLN A 202 -8.26 -8.77 17.29
CA GLN A 202 -7.81 -9.82 16.39
C GLN A 202 -8.79 -10.01 15.22
N LEU A 203 -10.10 -10.01 15.47
CA LEU A 203 -11.09 -10.31 14.42
C LEU A 203 -11.16 -9.22 13.34
N LYS A 204 -10.89 -7.96 13.70
CA LYS A 204 -10.89 -6.83 12.77
C LYS A 204 -9.90 -6.99 11.61
N ASP A 205 -8.83 -7.77 11.79
CA ASP A 205 -7.81 -7.98 10.75
C ASP A 205 -8.31 -8.86 9.60
N PHE A 206 -9.45 -9.55 9.78
CA PHE A 206 -10.14 -10.35 8.76
C PHE A 206 -11.27 -9.61 8.05
N VAL A 207 -11.59 -8.41 8.53
CA VAL A 207 -12.55 -7.51 7.89
C VAL A 207 -11.83 -6.73 6.79
N SER A 208 -12.56 -6.42 5.72
CA SER A 208 -12.02 -5.62 4.63
C SER A 208 -11.61 -4.23 5.13
N PRO A 209 -10.37 -3.78 4.82
CA PRO A 209 -9.96 -2.41 5.13
C PRO A 209 -10.60 -1.38 4.19
N LEU A 210 -11.28 -1.83 3.13
CA LEU A 210 -11.93 -0.99 2.13
C LEU A 210 -13.40 -0.76 2.44
N ASP A 211 -14.04 -1.79 2.98
CA ASP A 211 -15.46 -1.77 3.32
C ASP A 211 -15.67 -2.62 4.58
N GLN A 212 -15.93 -1.96 5.70
CA GLN A 212 -16.13 -2.63 6.99
C GLN A 212 -17.35 -3.55 7.03
N THR A 213 -18.17 -3.60 5.97
CA THR A 213 -19.27 -4.54 5.80
C THR A 213 -18.88 -5.82 5.05
N LYS A 214 -17.62 -5.96 4.61
CA LYS A 214 -17.11 -7.09 3.82
C LYS A 214 -16.03 -7.88 4.54
N TRP A 215 -15.93 -9.15 4.22
CA TRP A 215 -14.88 -10.05 4.68
C TRP A 215 -13.70 -10.06 3.71
N MET A 216 -12.49 -10.30 4.21
CA MET A 216 -11.35 -10.53 3.33
C MET A 216 -11.43 -11.90 2.65
N ALA A 217 -10.93 -11.98 1.42
CA ALA A 217 -10.82 -13.19 0.62
C ALA A 217 -9.47 -13.24 -0.12
N LEU A 218 -9.02 -14.45 -0.50
CA LEU A 218 -7.83 -14.63 -1.33
C LEU A 218 -7.90 -15.93 -2.13
N TYR A 219 -7.03 -16.04 -3.13
CA TYR A 219 -6.71 -17.30 -3.78
C TYR A 219 -5.44 -17.92 -3.20
N ASP A 220 -5.46 -19.22 -2.95
CA ASP A 220 -4.36 -20.01 -2.39
C ASP A 220 -3.93 -21.09 -3.38
N ALA A 221 -2.63 -21.07 -3.71
CA ALA A 221 -1.99 -21.98 -4.65
C ALA A 221 -1.02 -22.98 -3.97
N CYS A 222 -1.11 -23.19 -2.65
CA CYS A 222 -0.25 -24.14 -1.95
C CYS A 222 -0.54 -25.60 -2.32
N ASP A 223 0.50 -26.44 -2.22
CA ASP A 223 0.43 -27.87 -2.49
C ASP A 223 -0.55 -28.62 -1.58
N ASP A 224 -0.68 -28.22 -0.32
CA ASP A 224 -1.62 -28.83 0.61
C ASP A 224 -3.05 -28.64 0.14
N CYS A 225 -3.47 -27.39 -0.11
CA CYS A 225 -4.80 -27.07 -0.63
C CYS A 225 -5.02 -27.72 -2.00
N ARG A 226 -4.00 -27.74 -2.87
CA ARG A 226 -4.05 -28.40 -4.18
C ARG A 226 -4.33 -29.89 -4.06
N LEU A 227 -3.58 -30.61 -3.24
CA LEU A 227 -3.66 -32.06 -3.07
C LEU A 227 -4.83 -32.51 -2.19
N LEU A 228 -5.38 -31.61 -1.37
CA LEU A 228 -6.57 -31.87 -0.53
C LEU A 228 -7.88 -31.57 -1.25
N ASN A 229 -7.90 -30.58 -2.12
CA ASN A 229 -9.09 -30.21 -2.87
C ASN A 229 -9.10 -30.85 -4.26
N GLY A 230 -7.95 -31.23 -4.82
CA GLY A 230 -7.88 -31.76 -6.18
C GLY A 230 -8.15 -30.68 -7.22
N THR A 231 -7.68 -29.46 -6.99
CA THR A 231 -7.72 -28.32 -7.91
C THR A 231 -6.40 -27.55 -7.81
N HIS A 232 -5.97 -26.82 -8.85
CA HIS A 232 -4.72 -26.03 -8.76
C HIS A 232 -4.87 -24.80 -7.86
N LEU A 233 -6.12 -24.41 -7.54
CA LEU A 233 -6.42 -23.16 -6.86
C LEU A 233 -7.63 -23.31 -5.96
N VAL A 234 -7.52 -22.81 -4.72
CA VAL A 234 -8.66 -22.69 -3.79
C VAL A 234 -8.87 -21.22 -3.47
N GLY A 235 -10.12 -20.77 -3.39
CA GLY A 235 -10.45 -19.44 -2.89
C GLY A 235 -10.96 -19.54 -1.45
N TRP A 236 -10.42 -18.73 -0.56
CA TRP A 236 -10.76 -18.69 0.87
C TRP A 236 -11.31 -17.33 1.26
N THR A 237 -12.29 -17.30 2.16
CA THR A 237 -12.69 -16.11 2.91
C THR A 237 -12.64 -16.39 4.42
N PHE A 238 -12.28 -15.39 5.22
CA PHE A 238 -11.97 -15.55 6.64
C PHE A 238 -13.17 -15.18 7.50
N ILE A 239 -13.80 -16.17 8.12
CA ILE A 239 -15.10 -16.02 8.79
C ILE A 239 -14.99 -16.41 10.26
N PRO A 240 -15.33 -15.52 11.21
CA PRO A 240 -15.53 -15.88 12.60
C PRO A 240 -16.74 -16.82 12.75
N LEU A 241 -16.58 -17.95 13.44
CA LEU A 241 -17.62 -18.98 13.54
C LEU A 241 -18.91 -18.47 14.20
N SER A 242 -18.89 -17.41 15.03
CA SER A 242 -20.11 -16.84 15.62
C SER A 242 -21.03 -16.20 14.59
N THR A 243 -20.49 -15.83 13.43
CA THR A 243 -21.27 -15.21 12.33
C THR A 243 -22.02 -16.25 11.51
N CYS A 244 -21.77 -17.56 11.72
CA CYS A 244 -22.42 -18.66 11.02
C CYS A 244 -23.79 -19.00 11.64
N ASN A 245 -24.77 -19.32 10.79
CA ASN A 245 -26.09 -19.80 11.21
C ASN A 245 -26.50 -21.06 10.40
N PRO A 246 -26.79 -22.20 11.05
CA PRO A 246 -26.72 -22.43 12.50
C PRO A 246 -25.28 -22.29 13.04
N PRO A 247 -25.10 -22.08 14.36
CA PRO A 247 -23.78 -21.98 14.97
C PRO A 247 -22.92 -23.21 14.68
N ILE A 248 -21.66 -22.98 14.34
CA ILE A 248 -20.68 -24.03 14.02
C ILE A 248 -19.62 -24.04 15.12
N MET A 249 -19.31 -25.24 15.63
CA MET A 249 -18.33 -25.41 16.69
C MET A 249 -16.93 -25.63 16.10
N ARG A 250 -15.90 -25.57 16.96
CA ARG A 250 -14.49 -25.75 16.57
C ARG A 250 -14.14 -27.10 15.94
N ASP A 251 -15.01 -28.09 16.07
CA ASP A 251 -14.86 -29.38 15.40
C ASP A 251 -15.29 -29.36 13.92
N LEU A 252 -15.81 -28.21 13.44
CA LEU A 252 -16.22 -27.92 12.07
C LEU A 252 -17.26 -28.89 11.50
N LYS A 253 -18.01 -29.56 12.38
CA LYS A 253 -19.06 -30.48 11.98
C LYS A 253 -20.36 -29.72 11.76
N ILE A 254 -20.89 -29.84 10.55
CA ILE A 254 -22.21 -29.34 10.18
C ILE A 254 -22.82 -30.25 9.11
N GLY A 255 -24.05 -30.71 9.35
CA GLY A 255 -24.73 -31.67 8.47
C GLY A 255 -23.89 -32.93 8.21
N THR A 256 -23.54 -33.15 6.96
CA THR A 256 -22.76 -34.31 6.48
C THR A 256 -21.24 -34.08 6.50
N ALA A 257 -20.77 -32.92 6.99
CA ALA A 257 -19.36 -32.59 6.98
C ALA A 257 -18.53 -33.60 7.80
N LYS A 258 -17.43 -34.08 7.21
CA LYS A 258 -16.38 -34.87 7.85
C LYS A 258 -15.16 -33.98 8.05
N THR A 259 -14.42 -34.22 9.11
CA THR A 259 -13.16 -33.54 9.36
C THR A 259 -11.95 -34.45 9.19
N TYR A 260 -10.87 -33.85 8.69
CA TYR A 260 -9.59 -34.48 8.47
C TYR A 260 -8.49 -33.60 9.06
N GLN A 261 -7.68 -34.18 9.95
CA GLN A 261 -6.52 -33.51 10.49
C GLN A 261 -5.34 -33.73 9.53
N SER A 262 -4.98 -32.68 8.77
CA SER A 262 -3.91 -32.78 7.76
C SER A 262 -2.51 -32.72 8.36
N SER A 263 -2.37 -32.08 9.52
CA SER A 263 -1.14 -32.00 10.30
C SER A 263 -1.49 -31.69 11.76
N PRO A 264 -0.53 -31.75 12.71
CA PRO A 264 -0.78 -31.29 14.09
C PRO A 264 -1.44 -29.91 14.09
N ASN A 265 -2.54 -29.78 14.84
CA ASN A 265 -3.33 -28.56 15.01
C ASN A 265 -3.92 -27.91 13.74
N VAL A 266 -3.96 -28.64 12.61
CA VAL A 266 -4.62 -28.19 11.38
C VAL A 266 -5.79 -29.10 11.07
N LEU A 267 -6.99 -28.52 11.02
CA LEU A 267 -8.24 -29.23 10.76
C LEU A 267 -8.87 -28.73 9.47
N ARG A 268 -9.30 -29.67 8.63
CA ARG A 268 -9.99 -29.40 7.38
C ARG A 268 -11.34 -30.11 7.36
N SER A 269 -12.34 -29.51 6.73
CA SER A 269 -13.70 -30.04 6.66
C SER A 269 -14.15 -30.17 5.22
N PHE A 270 -14.80 -31.29 4.90
CA PHE A 270 -15.40 -31.56 3.59
C PHE A 270 -16.74 -32.26 3.72
N CYS A 271 -17.65 -32.07 2.77
CA CYS A 271 -18.94 -32.77 2.75
C CYS A 271 -18.73 -34.28 2.55
N GLY A 272 -19.21 -35.09 3.50
CA GLY A 272 -19.07 -36.55 3.45
C GLY A 272 -19.87 -37.23 2.33
N THR A 273 -20.77 -36.51 1.65
CA THR A 273 -21.60 -37.02 0.55
C THR A 273 -21.05 -36.64 -0.82
N CYS A 274 -20.80 -35.35 -1.08
CA CYS A 274 -20.34 -34.88 -2.40
C CYS A 274 -18.86 -34.53 -2.48
N GLY A 275 -18.14 -34.50 -1.35
CA GLY A 275 -16.70 -34.21 -1.28
C GLY A 275 -16.34 -32.72 -1.26
N ALA A 276 -17.31 -31.81 -1.23
CA ALA A 276 -17.04 -30.37 -1.26
C ALA A 276 -16.19 -29.93 -0.07
N THR A 277 -15.06 -29.28 -0.35
CA THR A 277 -14.25 -28.59 0.65
C THR A 277 -15.09 -27.48 1.27
N VAL A 278 -15.07 -27.38 2.61
CA VAL A 278 -15.88 -26.42 3.36
C VAL A 278 -14.98 -25.47 4.14
N PHE A 279 -14.17 -26.01 5.05
CA PHE A 279 -13.38 -25.20 5.99
C PHE A 279 -11.93 -25.66 6.08
N PHE A 280 -11.05 -24.70 6.39
CA PHE A 280 -9.72 -24.90 6.93
C PHE A 280 -9.56 -24.07 8.21
N THR A 281 -8.83 -24.60 9.19
CA THR A 281 -8.42 -23.86 10.39
C THR A 281 -7.09 -24.40 10.92
N CYS A 282 -6.30 -23.54 11.55
CA CYS A 282 -5.06 -23.87 12.26
C CYS A 282 -5.08 -23.24 13.66
N GLU A 283 -4.11 -23.62 14.50
CA GLU A 283 -3.96 -23.08 15.86
C GLU A 283 -3.92 -21.55 15.90
N GLU A 284 -3.21 -20.94 14.95
CA GLU A 284 -3.05 -19.47 14.81
C GLU A 284 -4.37 -18.74 14.53
N ARG A 285 -5.37 -19.46 13.99
CA ARG A 285 -6.74 -18.94 13.75
C ARG A 285 -7.69 -19.19 14.93
N CYS A 286 -7.19 -19.82 16.00
CA CYS A 286 -7.94 -20.23 17.19
C CYS A 286 -7.18 -19.90 18.49
N PRO A 287 -6.99 -18.60 18.83
CA PRO A 287 -6.27 -18.23 20.04
C PRO A 287 -6.93 -18.84 21.28
N THR A 288 -6.10 -19.29 22.23
CA THR A 288 -6.49 -20.07 23.40
C THR A 288 -7.47 -19.29 24.29
N GLY A 289 -8.77 -19.43 24.03
CA GLY A 289 -9.87 -18.84 24.79
C GLY A 289 -10.79 -17.88 24.01
N GLY A 290 -10.44 -17.45 22.78
CA GLY A 290 -11.19 -16.48 21.98
C GLY A 290 -12.13 -17.07 20.92
N GLU A 291 -12.74 -16.22 20.08
CA GLU A 291 -13.53 -16.67 18.93
C GLU A 291 -12.64 -17.30 17.84
N SER A 292 -13.11 -18.38 17.21
CA SER A 292 -12.39 -19.07 16.14
C SER A 292 -12.71 -18.49 14.78
N VAL A 293 -11.68 -18.19 14.00
CA VAL A 293 -11.80 -17.81 12.59
C VAL A 293 -11.48 -19.03 11.72
N VAL A 294 -12.24 -19.21 10.65
CA VAL A 294 -12.04 -20.29 9.69
C VAL A 294 -11.91 -19.74 8.29
N ASP A 295 -11.11 -20.42 7.49
CA ASP A 295 -11.04 -20.19 6.05
C ASP A 295 -12.19 -20.98 5.42
N LEU A 296 -13.22 -20.27 4.96
CA LEU A 296 -14.39 -20.82 4.28
C LEU A 296 -14.13 -20.85 2.76
N ALA A 297 -14.34 -22.03 2.17
CA ALA A 297 -14.19 -22.25 0.74
C ALA A 297 -15.19 -21.41 -0.06
N THR A 298 -14.69 -20.49 -0.88
CA THR A 298 -15.51 -19.57 -1.69
C THR A 298 -16.34 -20.29 -2.75
N GLY A 299 -15.90 -21.46 -3.22
CA GLY A 299 -16.59 -22.22 -4.25
C GLY A 299 -17.96 -22.74 -3.82
N ILE A 300 -18.31 -22.74 -2.53
CA ILE A 300 -19.67 -23.09 -2.05
C ILE A 300 -20.55 -21.86 -1.72
N LEU A 301 -20.08 -20.63 -1.95
CA LEU A 301 -20.89 -19.44 -1.72
C LEU A 301 -21.97 -19.28 -2.80
N ARG A 302 -23.11 -18.72 -2.39
CA ARG A 302 -24.30 -18.46 -3.22
C ARG A 302 -24.58 -16.96 -3.26
N ALA A 303 -23.62 -16.18 -3.75
CA ALA A 303 -23.79 -14.75 -3.94
C ALA A 303 -24.55 -14.46 -5.25
N THR A 304 -25.47 -13.49 -5.23
CA THR A 304 -26.34 -13.22 -6.39
C THR A 304 -25.62 -12.44 -7.50
N GLU A 305 -24.54 -11.76 -7.15
CA GLU A 305 -23.70 -10.99 -8.06
C GLU A 305 -22.67 -11.84 -8.82
N GLY A 306 -22.33 -13.03 -8.31
CA GLY A 306 -21.41 -13.94 -8.98
C GLY A 306 -20.46 -14.69 -8.06
N SER A 307 -19.51 -15.40 -8.68
CA SER A 307 -18.57 -16.31 -8.02
C SER A 307 -17.52 -15.63 -7.14
N MET A 308 -17.20 -14.37 -7.42
CA MET A 308 -16.32 -13.51 -6.64
C MET A 308 -17.02 -12.94 -5.40
N ALA A 309 -18.35 -12.96 -5.35
CA ALA A 309 -19.15 -12.47 -4.22
C ALA A 309 -18.74 -11.06 -3.76
N GLU A 310 -18.51 -10.14 -4.70
CA GLU A 310 -17.89 -8.83 -4.45
C GLU A 310 -18.70 -7.91 -3.52
N LYS A 311 -20.00 -8.15 -3.35
CA LYS A 311 -20.78 -7.41 -2.35
C LYS A 311 -20.45 -7.85 -0.94
N TRP A 312 -19.88 -9.03 -0.75
CA TRP A 312 -19.55 -9.64 0.53
C TRP A 312 -18.06 -9.71 0.80
N LEU A 313 -17.25 -9.79 -0.25
CA LEU A 313 -15.83 -10.10 -0.17
C LEU A 313 -14.96 -8.99 -0.75
N THR A 314 -13.79 -8.78 -0.14
CA THR A 314 -12.69 -8.01 -0.70
C THR A 314 -11.49 -8.94 -0.89
N TRP A 315 -11.05 -9.09 -2.13
CA TRP A 315 -10.02 -10.03 -2.54
C TRP A 315 -8.62 -9.42 -2.42
N ARG A 316 -7.68 -10.16 -1.83
CA ARG A 316 -6.25 -9.79 -1.85
C ARG A 316 -5.74 -9.76 -3.30
N SER A 317 -4.88 -8.79 -3.58
CA SER A 317 -4.22 -8.62 -4.88
C SER A 317 -3.21 -9.73 -5.17
N ASN A 318 -2.58 -10.25 -4.13
CA ASN A 318 -1.57 -11.30 -4.24
C ASN A 318 -2.14 -12.65 -3.76
N PRO A 319 -2.08 -13.71 -4.60
CA PRO A 319 -2.42 -15.06 -4.16
C PRO A 319 -1.48 -15.56 -3.06
N ALA A 320 -2.02 -16.30 -2.10
CA ALA A 320 -1.26 -16.95 -1.04
C ALA A 320 -0.42 -18.12 -1.60
N TRP A 321 0.75 -18.34 -0.98
CA TRP A 321 1.67 -19.46 -1.26
C TRP A 321 2.08 -19.60 -2.73
N LEU A 322 2.14 -18.48 -3.45
CA LEU A 322 2.49 -18.44 -4.86
C LEU A 322 3.81 -19.15 -5.22
N PRO A 323 4.89 -19.16 -4.40
CA PRO A 323 6.08 -19.95 -4.69
C PRO A 323 5.82 -21.46 -4.84
N SER A 324 4.93 -22.03 -4.02
CA SER A 324 4.52 -23.45 -4.12
C SER A 324 3.76 -23.67 -5.43
N GLY A 325 2.80 -22.79 -5.73
CA GLY A 325 2.11 -22.81 -7.03
C GLY A 325 3.07 -22.71 -8.22
N LYS A 326 4.08 -21.83 -8.16
CA LYS A 326 5.09 -21.66 -9.23
C LYS A 326 6.00 -22.88 -9.38
N GLN A 327 6.25 -23.63 -8.30
CA GLN A 327 6.98 -24.89 -8.36
C GLN A 327 6.19 -25.96 -9.11
N TYR A 328 4.86 -25.98 -8.94
CA TYR A 328 3.98 -26.94 -9.60
C TYR A 328 3.57 -26.53 -11.02
N HIS A 329 3.16 -25.29 -11.25
CA HIS A 329 2.78 -24.82 -12.59
C HIS A 329 3.08 -23.32 -12.76
N ARG A 330 4.37 -22.99 -12.95
CA ARG A 330 4.87 -21.61 -13.07
C ARG A 330 4.02 -20.68 -13.93
N ALA A 331 3.74 -21.05 -15.18
CA ALA A 331 3.04 -20.18 -16.12
C ALA A 331 1.60 -19.84 -15.67
N PHE A 332 0.93 -20.75 -14.96
CA PHE A 332 -0.43 -20.53 -14.45
C PHE A 332 -0.38 -19.62 -13.23
N SER A 333 0.54 -19.89 -12.30
CA SER A 333 0.71 -19.05 -11.11
C SER A 333 1.15 -17.62 -11.44
N GLU A 334 2.02 -17.45 -12.44
CA GLU A 334 2.40 -16.11 -12.93
C GLU A 334 1.21 -15.39 -13.60
N ALA A 335 0.40 -16.10 -14.38
CA ALA A 335 -0.82 -15.54 -14.97
C ALA A 335 -1.84 -15.13 -13.90
N LEU A 336 -2.05 -15.97 -12.88
CA LEU A 336 -2.91 -15.64 -11.74
C LEU A 336 -2.40 -14.42 -10.97
N GLU A 337 -1.10 -14.34 -10.67
CA GLU A 337 -0.52 -13.19 -9.95
C GLU A 337 -0.73 -11.88 -10.72
N GLN A 338 -0.44 -11.89 -12.02
CA GLN A 338 -0.60 -10.70 -12.86
C GLN A 338 -2.07 -10.34 -13.05
N GLY A 339 -2.91 -11.36 -13.26
CA GLY A 339 -4.35 -11.24 -13.38
C GLY A 339 -4.99 -10.60 -12.17
N MET A 340 -4.68 -11.10 -10.98
CA MET A 340 -5.24 -10.56 -9.73
C MET A 340 -4.81 -9.13 -9.48
N LYS A 341 -3.54 -8.79 -9.72
CA LYS A 341 -3.07 -7.39 -9.60
C LYS A 341 -3.81 -6.45 -10.55
N LYS A 342 -4.07 -6.89 -11.78
CA LYS A 342 -4.85 -6.11 -12.75
C LYS A 342 -6.30 -6.00 -12.33
N TRP A 343 -6.91 -7.11 -11.93
CA TRP A 343 -8.30 -7.13 -11.49
C TRP A 343 -8.52 -6.21 -10.27
N THR A 344 -7.66 -6.30 -9.24
CA THR A 344 -7.69 -5.41 -8.08
C THR A 344 -7.57 -3.93 -8.47
N LEU A 345 -6.74 -3.60 -9.45
CA LEU A 345 -6.62 -2.23 -9.96
C LEU A 345 -7.91 -1.69 -10.60
N ASP A 346 -8.62 -2.55 -11.32
CA ASP A 346 -9.86 -2.19 -12.00
C ASP A 346 -11.03 -2.06 -11.01
N HIS A 347 -10.91 -2.65 -9.80
CA HIS A 347 -12.00 -2.75 -8.82
C HIS A 347 -11.76 -1.92 -7.54
N TYR A 348 -10.51 -1.63 -7.17
CA TYR A 348 -10.16 -0.85 -5.97
C TYR A 348 -9.49 0.46 -6.37
N ASP A 349 -10.09 1.57 -5.94
CA ASP A 349 -9.60 2.91 -6.23
C ASP A 349 -8.49 3.37 -5.26
N GLN A 350 -7.92 4.55 -5.56
CA GLN A 350 -6.94 5.20 -4.69
C GLN A 350 -7.51 5.59 -3.33
N GLU A 351 -8.80 5.92 -3.25
CA GLU A 351 -9.43 6.41 -2.02
C GLU A 351 -9.34 5.35 -0.92
N ASN A 352 -9.66 4.11 -1.30
CA ASN A 352 -9.53 2.90 -0.51
C ASN A 352 -8.09 2.67 0.02
N ALA A 353 -7.09 2.91 -0.82
CA ALA A 353 -5.68 2.81 -0.43
C ALA A 353 -5.29 3.90 0.59
N ILE A 354 -5.79 5.13 0.41
CA ILE A 354 -5.52 6.25 1.33
C ILE A 354 -6.21 6.02 2.69
N ASP A 355 -7.45 5.54 2.71
CA ASP A 355 -8.18 5.26 3.96
C ASP A 355 -7.49 4.12 4.75
N SER A 356 -7.09 3.05 4.05
CA SER A 356 -6.28 1.97 4.63
C SER A 356 -4.94 2.48 5.16
N LEU A 357 -4.25 3.36 4.41
CA LEU A 357 -3.01 3.98 4.87
C LEU A 357 -3.24 4.83 6.13
N ASN A 358 -4.33 5.60 6.17
CA ASN A 358 -4.69 6.45 7.32
C ASN A 358 -4.99 5.64 8.59
N SER A 359 -5.45 4.39 8.45
CA SER A 359 -5.60 3.47 9.60
C SER A 359 -4.28 3.16 10.31
N LEU A 360 -3.13 3.31 9.63
CA LEU A 360 -1.79 3.10 10.20
C LEU A 360 -1.26 4.32 10.97
N GLN A 361 -2.04 5.40 11.09
CA GLN A 361 -1.66 6.58 11.88
C GLN A 361 -1.82 6.30 13.37
N THR A 362 -0.81 6.72 14.15
CA THR A 362 -0.90 6.66 15.61
C THR A 362 -1.98 7.61 16.12
N SER A 363 -2.92 7.11 16.91
CA SER A 363 -3.97 7.93 17.53
C SER A 363 -3.40 8.95 18.53
N HIS A 364 -4.14 10.04 18.76
CA HIS A 364 -3.78 11.08 19.73
C HIS A 364 -3.49 10.52 21.12
N ALA A 365 -4.31 9.57 21.58
CA ALA A 365 -4.15 8.92 22.88
C ALA A 365 -2.85 8.08 22.94
N ALA A 366 -2.58 7.28 21.92
CA ALA A 366 -1.36 6.48 21.82
C ALA A 366 -0.11 7.36 21.73
N PHE A 367 -0.18 8.46 20.97
CA PHE A 367 0.91 9.43 20.86
C PHE A 367 1.24 10.07 22.21
N LYS A 368 0.23 10.57 22.95
CA LYS A 368 0.42 11.12 24.31
C LYS A 368 0.98 10.09 25.29
N ALA A 369 0.51 8.83 25.22
CA ALA A 369 1.02 7.75 26.06
C ALA A 369 2.50 7.47 25.81
N ARG A 370 2.93 7.43 24.55
CA ARG A 370 4.35 7.28 24.17
C ARG A 370 5.21 8.43 24.68
N ILE A 371 4.71 9.66 24.58
CA ILE A 371 5.40 10.83 25.14
C ILE A 371 5.58 10.69 26.64
N LYS A 372 4.52 10.35 27.35
CA LYS A 372 4.54 10.17 28.81
C LYS A 372 5.48 9.04 29.24
N ALA A 373 5.58 7.98 28.44
CA ALA A 373 6.48 6.86 28.68
C ALA A 373 7.94 7.13 28.25
N GLY A 374 8.23 8.28 27.63
CA GLY A 374 9.58 8.62 27.18
C GLY A 374 10.13 7.74 26.06
N ILE A 375 9.26 7.06 25.30
CA ILE A 375 9.65 6.12 24.24
C ILE A 375 10.18 6.91 23.04
N LYS A 376 11.44 6.65 22.65
CA LYS A 376 12.13 7.28 21.52
C LYS A 376 12.53 6.25 20.47
N PRO A 377 12.74 6.66 19.20
CA PRO A 377 13.34 5.78 18.20
C PRO A 377 14.73 5.31 18.65
N ASP A 378 15.01 4.03 18.46
CA ASP A 378 16.26 3.36 18.82
C ASP A 378 16.62 2.27 17.79
N ALA A 379 17.64 1.46 18.09
CA ALA A 379 18.12 0.40 17.20
C ALA A 379 17.04 -0.66 16.85
N SER A 380 16.03 -0.86 17.72
CA SER A 380 14.92 -1.77 17.40
C SER A 380 14.16 -1.30 16.16
N SER A 381 14.04 0.02 15.96
CA SER A 381 13.35 0.61 14.80
C SER A 381 13.96 0.15 13.47
N ILE A 382 15.29 0.00 13.41
CA ILE A 382 15.99 -0.47 12.21
C ILE A 382 15.84 -1.99 12.05
N ALA A 383 15.91 -2.75 13.15
CA ALA A 383 15.71 -4.20 13.12
C ALA A 383 14.30 -4.58 12.65
N GLU A 384 13.29 -3.84 13.09
CA GLU A 384 11.89 -3.97 12.65
C GLU A 384 11.76 -3.70 11.14
N MET A 385 12.32 -2.59 10.66
CA MET A 385 12.31 -2.27 9.23
C MET A 385 13.02 -3.33 8.37
N LYS A 386 14.15 -3.88 8.83
CA LYS A 386 14.81 -5.01 8.16
C LYS A 386 13.92 -6.25 8.09
N THR A 387 13.13 -6.52 9.13
CA THR A 387 12.14 -7.61 9.12
C THR A 387 11.03 -7.34 8.11
N TYR A 388 10.49 -6.13 8.05
CA TYR A 388 9.48 -5.79 7.04
C TYR A 388 10.00 -5.87 5.61
N ILE A 389 11.24 -5.46 5.33
CA ILE A 389 11.87 -5.65 4.01
C ILE A 389 11.91 -7.14 3.63
N ARG A 390 12.28 -8.02 4.56
CA ARG A 390 12.25 -9.48 4.34
C ARG A 390 10.85 -9.99 4.04
N ARG A 391 9.83 -9.53 4.79
CA ARG A 391 8.41 -9.86 4.55
C ARG A 391 7.91 -9.41 3.18
N LEU A 392 8.47 -8.35 2.61
CA LEU A 392 8.18 -7.93 1.23
C LEU A 392 8.84 -8.81 0.16
N GLY A 393 9.73 -9.72 0.56
CA GLY A 393 10.52 -10.57 -0.33
C GLY A 393 11.81 -9.92 -0.83
N TYR A 394 12.35 -8.95 -0.10
CA TYR A 394 13.61 -8.28 -0.42
C TYR A 394 14.66 -8.47 0.68
N SER A 395 15.91 -8.19 0.32
CA SER A 395 17.05 -8.02 1.22
C SER A 395 17.48 -6.56 1.29
N THR A 396 18.29 -6.18 2.28
CA THR A 396 18.85 -4.82 2.34
C THR A 396 19.76 -4.51 1.15
N SER A 397 20.47 -5.52 0.64
CA SER A 397 21.31 -5.40 -0.57
C SER A 397 20.54 -5.17 -1.85
N ASP A 398 19.25 -5.53 -1.93
CA ASP A 398 18.44 -5.20 -3.11
C ASP A 398 18.29 -3.69 -3.29
N LEU A 399 18.36 -2.92 -2.19
CA LEU A 399 18.28 -1.45 -2.22
C LEU A 399 19.48 -0.81 -2.91
N ASP A 400 20.63 -1.48 -2.98
CA ASP A 400 21.84 -0.97 -3.64
C ASP A 400 21.61 -0.76 -5.15
N ARG A 401 20.67 -1.50 -5.74
CA ARG A 401 20.24 -1.35 -7.14
C ARG A 401 19.64 0.03 -7.44
N LEU A 402 19.18 0.74 -6.41
CA LEU A 402 18.53 2.05 -6.54
C LEU A 402 19.50 3.23 -6.46
N ASN A 403 20.82 2.98 -6.31
CA ASN A 403 21.85 4.02 -6.25
C ASN A 403 21.46 5.21 -5.34
N ILE A 404 21.08 4.92 -4.09
CA ILE A 404 20.36 5.88 -3.24
C ILE A 404 21.23 7.09 -2.86
N ILE A 405 20.72 8.29 -3.08
CA ILE A 405 21.23 9.54 -2.50
C ILE A 405 20.44 9.81 -1.23
N HIS A 406 21.11 9.84 -0.07
CA HIS A 406 20.43 9.93 1.23
C HIS A 406 20.66 11.30 1.89
N VAL A 407 19.59 12.02 2.21
CA VAL A 407 19.67 13.40 2.70
C VAL A 407 19.01 13.54 4.07
N ALA A 408 19.79 14.00 5.05
CA ALA A 408 19.34 14.35 6.39
C ALA A 408 19.54 15.85 6.66
N GLY A 409 18.84 16.39 7.66
CA GLY A 409 18.99 17.79 8.05
C GLY A 409 17.83 18.30 8.91
N THR A 410 17.96 19.49 9.49
CA THR A 410 16.83 20.16 10.15
C THR A 410 16.10 21.05 9.15
N LYS A 411 16.85 21.86 8.39
CA LYS A 411 16.31 22.76 7.36
C LYS A 411 16.99 22.50 6.02
N GLY A 412 16.23 22.58 4.93
CA GLY A 412 16.76 22.44 3.57
C GLY A 412 16.90 21.00 3.04
N LYS A 413 16.50 19.97 3.81
CA LYS A 413 16.55 18.57 3.35
C LYS A 413 15.67 18.32 2.10
N GLY A 414 14.35 18.56 2.18
CA GLY A 414 13.46 18.48 1.02
C GLY A 414 13.86 19.41 -0.14
N THR A 415 14.36 20.61 0.15
CA THR A 415 14.89 21.53 -0.87
C THR A 415 16.09 20.95 -1.61
N THR A 416 17.04 20.38 -0.88
CA THR A 416 18.21 19.70 -1.45
C THR A 416 17.75 18.53 -2.31
N CYS A 417 16.82 17.69 -1.83
CA CYS A 417 16.29 16.57 -2.59
C CYS A 417 15.60 17.02 -3.89
N ALA A 418 14.83 18.10 -3.86
CA ALA A 418 14.16 18.65 -5.04
C ALA A 418 15.15 19.21 -6.08
N PHE A 419 16.23 19.87 -5.64
CA PHE A 419 17.30 20.28 -6.56
C PHE A 419 18.00 19.08 -7.19
N VAL A 420 18.32 18.04 -6.40
CA VAL A 420 18.92 16.80 -6.93
C VAL A 420 17.99 16.15 -7.96
N ASP A 421 16.70 15.98 -7.64
CA ASP A 421 15.71 15.41 -8.55
C ASP A 421 15.57 16.23 -9.85
N SER A 422 15.55 17.56 -9.75
CA SER A 422 15.52 18.46 -10.92
C SER A 422 16.75 18.28 -11.82
N ILE A 423 17.95 18.18 -11.22
CA ILE A 423 19.20 17.94 -11.97
C ILE A 423 19.15 16.58 -12.66
N LEU A 424 18.80 15.52 -11.93
CA LEU A 424 18.71 14.17 -12.49
C LEU A 424 17.66 14.08 -13.61
N SER A 425 16.54 14.78 -13.47
CA SER A 425 15.47 14.86 -14.48
C SER A 425 15.91 15.58 -15.75
N ARG A 426 16.71 16.64 -15.63
CA ARG A 426 17.35 17.28 -16.78
C ARG A 426 18.27 16.30 -17.50
N TYR A 427 19.17 15.62 -16.79
CA TYR A 427 20.06 14.62 -17.40
C TYR A 427 19.30 13.49 -18.07
N ARG A 428 18.24 12.98 -17.44
CA ARG A 428 17.34 12.00 -18.05
C ARG A 428 16.77 12.49 -19.38
N THR A 429 16.28 13.73 -19.44
CA THR A 429 15.63 14.25 -20.66
C THR A 429 16.63 14.62 -21.75
N THR A 430 17.84 15.07 -21.42
CA THR A 430 18.85 15.48 -22.41
C THR A 430 19.77 14.34 -22.85
N HIS A 431 20.14 13.43 -21.95
CA HIS A 431 21.13 12.36 -22.18
C HIS A 431 20.52 10.95 -22.14
N GLY A 432 19.25 10.80 -21.74
CA GLY A 432 18.58 9.50 -21.62
C GLY A 432 18.99 8.66 -20.40
N VAL A 433 19.88 9.19 -19.55
CA VAL A 433 20.39 8.51 -18.36
C VAL A 433 20.40 9.50 -17.17
N PRO A 434 19.92 9.10 -15.99
CA PRO A 434 19.21 7.85 -15.70
C PRO A 434 17.92 7.72 -16.53
N ARG A 435 17.50 6.49 -16.86
CA ARG A 435 16.25 6.24 -17.59
C ARG A 435 15.04 6.52 -16.72
N LYS A 436 15.12 6.14 -15.44
CA LYS A 436 14.13 6.42 -14.40
C LYS A 436 14.77 6.95 -13.12
N THR A 437 14.26 8.07 -12.62
CA THR A 437 14.62 8.63 -11.30
C THR A 437 13.51 8.38 -10.30
N GLY A 438 13.88 8.19 -9.04
CA GLY A 438 12.95 8.14 -7.91
C GLY A 438 13.21 9.27 -6.92
N LEU A 439 12.15 9.80 -6.32
CA LEU A 439 12.24 10.77 -5.22
C LEU A 439 11.28 10.36 -4.10
N PHE A 440 11.82 10.20 -2.90
CA PHE A 440 11.07 9.97 -1.66
C PHE A 440 11.23 11.15 -0.70
N ILE A 441 10.14 11.87 -0.43
CA ILE A 441 10.13 13.09 0.40
C ILE A 441 9.01 13.10 1.45
N SER A 442 9.16 13.94 2.47
CA SER A 442 8.12 14.12 3.48
C SER A 442 8.16 15.50 4.17
N PRO A 443 6.99 16.05 4.58
CA PRO A 443 5.64 15.57 4.29
C PRO A 443 5.20 15.88 2.83
N HIS A 444 3.99 15.44 2.45
CA HIS A 444 3.34 15.91 1.22
C HIS A 444 2.69 17.29 1.45
N LEU A 445 2.38 18.00 0.36
CA LEU A 445 1.67 19.27 0.40
C LEU A 445 0.19 19.14 0.00
N VAL A 446 -0.14 18.51 -1.13
CA VAL A 446 -1.54 18.38 -1.61
C VAL A 446 -2.01 16.93 -1.67
N SER A 447 -1.14 16.00 -2.06
CA SER A 447 -1.45 14.58 -2.15
C SER A 447 -0.32 13.70 -1.61
N VAL A 448 -0.67 12.60 -0.93
CA VAL A 448 0.29 11.60 -0.45
C VAL A 448 1.19 11.03 -1.54
N ARG A 449 0.71 11.00 -2.79
CA ARG A 449 1.49 10.56 -3.95
C ARG A 449 2.70 11.43 -4.20
N GLU A 450 2.71 12.69 -3.76
CA GLU A 450 3.88 13.57 -3.87
C GLU A 450 5.11 13.05 -3.13
N ARG A 451 4.91 12.18 -2.13
CA ARG A 451 5.98 11.56 -1.36
C ARG A 451 6.74 10.52 -2.17
N ILE A 452 6.15 9.96 -3.21
CA ILE A 452 6.76 8.92 -4.06
C ILE A 452 6.64 9.40 -5.50
N ARG A 453 7.74 9.93 -6.05
CA ARG A 453 7.78 10.41 -7.43
C ARG A 453 8.67 9.53 -8.30
N ILE A 454 8.25 9.36 -9.55
CA ILE A 454 9.07 8.79 -10.61
C ILE A 454 9.22 9.84 -11.69
N ASN A 455 10.45 10.10 -12.12
CA ASN A 455 10.77 11.14 -13.11
C ASN A 455 10.18 12.50 -12.73
N SER A 456 10.43 12.93 -11.49
CA SER A 456 9.95 14.17 -10.88
C SER A 456 8.42 14.34 -10.76
N THR A 457 7.64 13.31 -11.12
CA THR A 457 6.17 13.34 -11.11
C THR A 457 5.64 12.41 -10.04
N PRO A 458 4.66 12.83 -9.19
CA PRO A 458 3.96 11.92 -8.29
C PRO A 458 3.48 10.67 -9.03
N ILE A 459 3.57 9.50 -8.41
CA ILE A 459 3.05 8.29 -9.05
C ILE A 459 1.55 8.46 -9.37
N PRO A 460 1.05 7.93 -10.49
CA PRO A 460 -0.37 7.90 -10.82
C PRO A 460 -1.22 7.20 -9.76
N GLU A 461 -2.52 7.50 -9.75
CA GLU A 461 -3.47 7.01 -8.75
C GLU A 461 -3.57 5.49 -8.72
N ALA A 462 -3.78 4.90 -9.90
CA ALA A 462 -3.79 3.46 -10.07
C ALA A 462 -2.47 2.82 -9.59
N LEU A 463 -1.33 3.41 -9.93
CA LEU A 463 -0.03 2.88 -9.48
C LEU A 463 0.13 2.97 -7.96
N PHE A 464 -0.34 4.05 -7.34
CA PHE A 464 -0.36 4.16 -5.88
C PHE A 464 -1.22 3.05 -5.25
N ALA A 465 -2.46 2.86 -5.71
CA ALA A 465 -3.36 1.83 -5.20
C ALA A 465 -2.77 0.43 -5.37
N ARG A 466 -2.25 0.09 -6.56
CA ARG A 466 -1.58 -1.19 -6.83
C ARG A 466 -0.49 -1.47 -5.80
N TYR A 467 0.48 -0.56 -5.71
CA TYR A 467 1.65 -0.78 -4.87
C TYR A 467 1.33 -0.72 -3.38
N PHE A 468 0.30 0.04 -3.00
CA PHE A 468 -0.21 0.03 -1.64
C PHE A 468 -0.71 -1.38 -1.28
N PHE A 469 -1.61 -1.96 -2.08
CA PHE A 469 -2.16 -3.29 -1.80
C PHE A 469 -1.13 -4.40 -1.94
N ASP A 470 -0.18 -4.28 -2.88
CA ASP A 470 0.93 -5.23 -2.99
C ASP A 470 1.75 -5.29 -1.70
N VAL A 471 2.11 -4.13 -1.14
CA VAL A 471 2.85 -4.05 0.13
C VAL A 471 1.96 -4.50 1.29
N TRP A 472 0.71 -4.06 1.33
CA TRP A 472 -0.26 -4.39 2.37
C TRP A 472 -0.48 -5.91 2.51
N ASP A 473 -0.63 -6.60 1.38
CA ASP A 473 -0.91 -8.02 1.30
C ASP A 473 0.34 -8.86 1.58
N ARG A 474 1.52 -8.43 1.09
CA ARG A 474 2.79 -9.11 1.37
C ARG A 474 3.12 -9.10 2.85
N LEU A 475 2.96 -7.94 3.51
CA LEU A 475 3.18 -7.82 4.95
C LEU A 475 2.22 -8.69 5.75
N GLY A 476 0.94 -8.72 5.37
CA GLY A 476 -0.07 -9.59 5.99
C GLY A 476 0.25 -11.08 5.81
N SER A 477 0.48 -11.51 4.57
CA SER A 477 0.69 -12.93 4.24
C SER A 477 1.98 -13.47 4.84
N ALA A 478 3.06 -12.69 4.88
CA ALA A 478 4.31 -13.11 5.49
C ALA A 478 4.21 -13.19 7.03
N ALA A 479 3.42 -12.31 7.67
CA ALA A 479 3.18 -12.41 9.11
C ALA A 479 2.40 -13.68 9.47
N GLU A 480 1.42 -14.07 8.64
CA GLU A 480 0.72 -15.36 8.77
C GLU A 480 1.71 -16.54 8.67
N GLN A 481 2.67 -16.49 7.75
CA GLN A 481 3.71 -17.55 7.59
C GLN A 481 4.72 -17.59 8.74
N ASP A 482 5.04 -16.45 9.33
CA ASP A 482 5.95 -16.33 10.48
C ASP A 482 5.29 -16.79 11.80
N GLY A 483 4.00 -17.16 11.80
CA GLY A 483 3.24 -17.49 13.01
C GLY A 483 3.04 -16.29 13.95
N VAL A 484 3.09 -15.06 13.42
CA VAL A 484 2.96 -13.84 14.22
C VAL A 484 1.48 -13.48 14.36
N GLU A 485 0.94 -13.70 15.56
CA GLU A 485 -0.41 -13.27 15.94
C GLU A 485 -0.52 -11.73 15.94
N GLY A 486 -1.66 -11.22 15.48
CA GLY A 486 -2.04 -9.82 15.68
C GLY A 486 -2.15 -9.51 17.17
N ALA A 487 -1.39 -8.50 17.61
CA ALA A 487 -1.47 -7.78 18.88
C ALA A 487 -2.09 -8.54 20.09
N ASN A 488 -1.49 -9.67 20.51
CA ASN A 488 -1.61 -10.17 21.89
C ASN A 488 -0.21 -10.54 22.40
N GLN A 489 0.36 -9.66 23.22
CA GLN A 489 1.66 -9.87 23.87
C GLN A 489 1.49 -10.73 25.12
N GLU A 490 1.94 -11.98 25.07
CA GLU A 490 2.61 -12.65 26.21
C GLU A 490 3.89 -13.41 25.78
N ASN A 491 4.09 -13.72 24.49
CA ASN A 491 5.28 -14.41 23.98
C ASN A 491 6.09 -13.58 22.96
N GLY A 492 6.80 -12.55 23.44
CA GLY A 492 8.14 -12.17 22.95
C GLY A 492 8.38 -11.70 21.50
N SER A 493 7.40 -11.65 20.58
CA SER A 493 7.57 -10.97 19.29
C SER A 493 6.76 -9.65 19.26
N PRO A 494 7.38 -8.48 19.52
CA PRO A 494 6.69 -7.20 19.70
C PRO A 494 6.34 -6.48 18.37
N LEU A 495 6.36 -7.16 17.22
CA LEU A 495 6.27 -6.51 15.90
C LEU A 495 4.88 -6.61 15.28
N ASP A 496 4.21 -5.46 15.10
CA ASP A 496 2.92 -5.38 14.40
C ASP A 496 3.00 -5.96 12.98
N ILE A 497 1.89 -6.53 12.47
CA ILE A 497 1.81 -7.08 11.11
C ILE A 497 2.22 -6.03 10.06
N ARG A 498 1.74 -4.80 10.23
CA ARG A 498 2.05 -3.65 9.36
C ARG A 498 2.65 -2.52 10.20
N PRO A 499 3.69 -1.83 9.71
CA PRO A 499 4.28 -0.74 10.46
C PRO A 499 3.42 0.52 10.43
N THR A 500 3.80 1.48 11.26
CA THR A 500 3.19 2.81 11.29
C THR A 500 3.28 3.54 9.94
N TYR A 501 2.35 4.46 9.70
CA TYR A 501 2.17 5.24 8.46
C TYR A 501 3.49 5.62 7.73
N ALA A 502 4.42 6.27 8.42
CA ALA A 502 5.66 6.75 7.79
C ALA A 502 6.61 5.62 7.37
N ARG A 503 6.69 4.56 8.18
CA ARG A 503 7.50 3.36 7.88
C ARG A 503 6.87 2.57 6.74
N PHE A 504 5.54 2.44 6.71
CA PHE A 504 4.82 1.82 5.60
C PHE A 504 5.12 2.54 4.27
N LEU A 505 5.02 3.87 4.24
CA LEU A 505 5.36 4.64 3.03
C LEU A 505 6.82 4.50 2.60
N THR A 506 7.73 4.31 3.56
CA THR A 506 9.14 4.06 3.25
C THR A 506 9.31 2.69 2.58
N LEU A 507 8.64 1.65 3.09
CA LEU A 507 8.63 0.33 2.47
C LEU A 507 7.98 0.35 1.08
N MET A 508 6.86 1.06 0.96
CA MET A 508 6.15 1.23 -0.30
C MET A 508 7.00 1.94 -1.34
N SER A 509 7.76 2.99 -0.97
CA SER A 509 8.63 3.66 -1.93
C SER A 509 9.74 2.76 -2.47
N TRP A 510 10.37 1.93 -1.62
CA TRP A 510 11.34 0.94 -2.11
C TRP A 510 10.69 -0.09 -3.01
N HIS A 511 9.51 -0.61 -2.65
CA HIS A 511 8.78 -1.56 -3.48
C HIS A 511 8.46 -0.95 -4.86
N VAL A 512 7.92 0.28 -4.89
CA VAL A 512 7.66 1.04 -6.12
C VAL A 512 8.93 1.17 -6.96
N PHE A 513 10.02 1.67 -6.39
CA PHE A 513 11.25 1.95 -7.14
C PHE A 513 11.94 0.69 -7.66
N LEU A 514 11.90 -0.41 -6.90
CA LEU A 514 12.43 -1.71 -7.33
C LEU A 514 11.58 -2.32 -8.46
N GLN A 515 10.25 -2.26 -8.34
CA GLN A 515 9.33 -2.80 -9.35
C GLN A 515 9.35 -1.98 -10.65
N GLU A 516 9.48 -0.65 -10.53
CA GLU A 516 9.55 0.23 -11.69
C GLU A 516 10.94 0.31 -12.33
N GLY A 517 11.96 -0.31 -11.72
CA GLY A 517 13.33 -0.31 -12.25
C GLY A 517 13.96 1.08 -12.26
N VAL A 518 13.85 1.81 -11.14
CA VAL A 518 14.50 3.11 -10.93
C VAL A 518 16.03 2.93 -10.89
N ASP A 519 16.75 3.77 -11.63
CA ASP A 519 18.21 3.70 -11.71
C ASP A 519 18.91 4.45 -10.57
N VAL A 520 18.28 5.53 -10.09
CA VAL A 520 18.78 6.38 -8.99
C VAL A 520 17.60 6.95 -8.20
N ALA A 521 17.65 6.86 -6.87
CA ALA A 521 16.61 7.36 -6.01
C ALA A 521 17.15 8.35 -4.96
N VAL A 522 16.43 9.44 -4.74
CA VAL A 522 16.75 10.46 -3.74
C VAL A 522 15.84 10.27 -2.53
N TYR A 523 16.41 10.10 -1.34
CA TYR A 523 15.68 9.87 -0.11
C TYR A 523 15.90 11.01 0.89
N GLU A 524 14.82 11.66 1.29
CA GLU A 524 14.77 12.54 2.46
C GLU A 524 14.50 11.71 3.73
N THR A 525 15.32 11.89 4.78
CA THR A 525 15.00 11.32 6.11
C THR A 525 13.75 11.97 6.70
N GLY A 526 12.90 11.19 7.36
CA GLY A 526 11.76 11.71 8.12
C GLY A 526 12.18 12.47 9.37
N ILE A 527 12.56 11.72 10.42
CA ILE A 527 12.98 12.28 11.72
C ILE A 527 14.35 11.70 12.12
N GLY A 528 15.31 12.58 12.37
CA GLY A 528 16.65 12.18 12.81
C GLY A 528 17.53 11.72 11.64
N GLY A 529 17.95 10.47 11.68
CA GLY A 529 18.86 9.84 10.71
C GLY A 529 19.20 8.41 11.14
N GLU A 530 19.93 8.24 12.24
CA GLU A 530 20.42 6.93 12.75
C GLU A 530 19.32 5.87 12.88
N PHE A 531 18.16 6.26 13.43
CA PHE A 531 17.01 5.38 13.64
C PHE A 531 15.82 5.73 12.75
N ASP A 532 16.06 6.50 11.69
CA ASP A 532 15.03 6.81 10.70
C ASP A 532 14.70 5.57 9.86
N ALA A 533 13.44 5.43 9.43
CA ALA A 533 12.99 4.29 8.63
C ALA A 533 13.82 4.13 7.35
N THR A 534 14.30 5.23 6.76
CA THR A 534 15.09 5.22 5.53
C THR A 534 16.53 4.71 5.74
N ASN A 535 17.04 4.65 6.98
CA ASN A 535 18.45 4.33 7.27
C ASN A 535 18.78 2.82 7.28
N VAL A 536 17.88 1.99 6.75
CA VAL A 536 18.15 0.58 6.45
C VAL A 536 19.10 0.44 5.25
N VAL A 537 19.22 1.47 4.41
CA VAL A 537 20.17 1.52 3.29
C VAL A 537 21.60 1.39 3.79
N GLU A 538 22.33 0.36 3.36
CA GLU A 538 23.68 0.07 3.84
C GLU A 538 24.77 0.75 3.00
N GLY A 539 24.56 0.91 1.69
CA GLY A 539 25.48 1.57 0.77
C GLY A 539 24.83 2.66 -0.10
N PRO A 540 24.48 3.84 0.45
CA PRO A 540 24.03 4.96 -0.38
C PRO A 540 25.16 5.42 -1.32
N VAL A 541 24.83 5.93 -2.49
CA VAL A 541 25.82 6.52 -3.42
C VAL A 541 26.45 7.78 -2.84
N ALA A 542 25.69 8.55 -2.07
CA ALA A 542 26.19 9.68 -1.30
C ALA A 542 25.25 9.99 -0.14
N ALA A 543 25.81 10.48 0.97
CA ALA A 543 25.07 11.02 2.11
C ALA A 543 25.23 12.54 2.18
N GLY A 544 24.13 13.27 2.34
CA GLY A 544 24.11 14.73 2.47
C GLY A 544 23.48 15.19 3.77
N ILE A 545 24.17 16.05 4.53
CA ILE A 545 23.65 16.65 5.76
C ILE A 545 23.47 18.15 5.54
N SER A 546 22.21 18.60 5.39
CA SER A 546 21.86 20.02 5.25
C SER A 546 21.94 20.75 6.59
N SER A 547 21.50 22.01 6.66
CA SER A 547 21.60 22.83 7.86
C SER A 547 20.97 22.19 9.09
N LEU A 548 21.73 22.17 10.19
CA LEU A 548 21.30 21.65 11.49
C LEU A 548 20.80 22.77 12.41
N GLY A 549 19.77 22.45 13.18
CA GLY A 549 19.15 23.33 14.16
C GLY A 549 18.27 22.54 15.13
N ILE A 550 17.84 23.19 16.21
CA ILE A 550 16.96 22.57 17.21
C ILE A 550 15.60 22.27 16.60
N ASP A 551 15.21 21.00 16.59
CA ASP A 551 13.90 20.53 16.15
C ASP A 551 13.64 19.13 16.73
N HIS A 552 12.36 18.74 16.82
CA HIS A 552 11.93 17.43 17.33
C HIS A 552 12.53 17.04 18.69
N ILE A 553 12.55 17.98 19.65
CA ILE A 553 13.21 17.83 20.97
C ILE A 553 12.86 16.51 21.67
N PHE A 554 11.60 16.10 21.62
CA PHE A 554 11.15 14.84 22.23
C PHE A 554 11.88 13.62 21.65
N ALA A 555 12.03 13.55 20.33
CA ALA A 555 12.62 12.41 19.63
C ALA A 555 14.16 12.44 19.61
N LEU A 556 14.75 13.62 19.38
CA LEU A 556 16.19 13.76 19.08
C LEU A 556 17.01 14.37 20.21
N GLY A 557 16.35 14.90 21.24
CA GLY A 557 16.99 15.63 22.33
C GLY A 557 16.96 17.15 22.17
N ASP A 558 17.32 17.82 23.24
CA ASP A 558 17.21 19.27 23.47
C ASP A 558 18.48 20.06 23.09
N THR A 559 19.52 19.41 22.57
CA THR A 559 20.78 20.07 22.19
C THR A 559 21.16 19.79 20.74
N ILE A 560 21.92 20.71 20.15
CA ILE A 560 22.36 20.60 18.75
C ILE A 560 23.28 19.40 18.52
N GLU A 561 24.07 19.01 19.53
CA GLU A 561 24.98 17.87 19.50
C GLU A 561 24.21 16.55 19.38
N LYS A 562 23.15 16.37 20.17
CA LYS A 562 22.30 15.16 20.09
C LYS A 562 21.63 15.04 18.72
N ILE A 563 21.15 16.17 18.19
CA ILE A 563 20.54 16.23 16.86
C ILE A 563 21.57 15.91 15.76
N ALA A 564 22.77 16.47 15.86
CA ALA A 564 23.87 16.18 14.93
C ALA A 564 24.27 14.71 14.98
N TRP A 565 24.33 14.09 16.16
CA TRP A 565 24.64 12.67 16.32
C TRP A 565 23.64 11.78 15.57
N HIS A 566 22.34 12.06 15.72
CA HIS A 566 21.29 11.34 15.00
C HIS A 566 21.42 11.53 13.49
N LYS A 567 21.61 12.77 13.00
CA LYS A 567 21.65 13.05 11.57
C LYS A 567 22.91 12.51 10.89
N ALA A 568 24.03 12.49 11.61
CA ALA A 568 25.24 11.80 11.18
C ALA A 568 25.05 10.30 10.93
N GLY A 569 23.95 9.70 11.43
CA GLY A 569 23.72 8.26 11.32
C GLY A 569 23.57 7.73 9.90
N ILE A 570 23.20 8.58 8.95
CA ILE A 570 23.09 8.23 7.53
C ILE A 570 24.45 8.11 6.82
N MET A 571 25.55 8.54 7.45
CA MET A 571 26.90 8.30 6.90
C MET A 571 27.22 6.81 6.98
N LYS A 572 27.64 6.23 5.86
CA LYS A 572 27.97 4.80 5.73
C LYS A 572 29.37 4.61 5.16
N THR A 573 30.11 3.65 5.72
CA THR A 573 31.45 3.31 5.26
C THR A 573 31.46 2.96 3.77
N GLY A 574 32.45 3.45 3.03
CA GLY A 574 32.54 3.26 1.57
C GLY A 574 31.69 4.23 0.75
N SER A 575 30.87 5.07 1.39
CA SER A 575 30.05 6.09 0.73
C SER A 575 30.57 7.49 1.07
N PRO A 576 30.71 8.41 0.10
CA PRO A 576 31.09 9.78 0.39
C PRO A 576 30.00 10.51 1.19
N ALA A 577 30.41 11.36 2.12
CA ALA A 577 29.52 12.18 2.93
C ALA A 577 29.83 13.66 2.79
N PHE A 578 28.78 14.47 2.65
CA PHE A 578 28.88 15.92 2.45
C PHE A 578 28.00 16.65 3.46
N THR A 579 28.47 17.79 3.94
CA THR A 579 27.67 18.72 4.72
C THR A 579 27.95 20.16 4.29
N ILE A 580 27.00 21.05 4.51
CA ILE A 580 27.22 22.50 4.39
C ILE A 580 27.85 23.04 5.67
N GLU A 581 28.34 24.28 5.67
CA GLU A 581 28.87 24.93 6.88
C GLU A 581 27.86 24.91 8.05
N GLN A 582 28.23 24.22 9.13
CA GLN A 582 27.43 24.10 10.35
C GLN A 582 27.91 25.01 11.46
N VAL A 583 27.09 25.18 12.49
CA VAL A 583 27.55 25.76 13.77
C VAL A 583 28.65 24.88 14.38
N PRO A 584 29.64 25.44 15.10
CA PRO A 584 30.81 24.69 15.55
C PRO A 584 30.49 23.43 16.37
N ALA A 585 29.48 23.49 17.24
CA ALA A 585 29.04 22.36 18.05
C ALA A 585 28.50 21.19 17.19
N ALA A 586 27.71 21.49 16.15
CA ALA A 586 27.22 20.50 15.21
C ALA A 586 28.36 19.94 14.35
N GLN A 587 29.21 20.82 13.79
CA GLN A 587 30.33 20.43 12.93
C GLN A 587 31.27 19.45 13.63
N LYS A 588 31.58 19.71 14.91
CA LYS A 588 32.41 18.84 15.74
C LYS A 588 31.83 17.43 15.82
N VAL A 589 30.54 17.30 16.16
CA VAL A 589 29.88 15.99 16.27
C VAL A 589 29.81 15.28 14.92
N LEU A 590 29.53 16.01 13.83
CA LEU A 590 29.54 15.41 12.50
C LEU A 590 30.90 14.83 12.15
N GLN A 591 32.00 15.54 12.45
CA GLN A 591 33.36 15.06 12.21
C GLN A 591 33.70 13.84 13.09
N GLU A 592 33.41 13.91 14.39
CA GLU A 592 33.65 12.78 15.32
C GLU A 592 32.91 11.52 14.87
N ARG A 593 31.69 11.67 14.37
CA ARG A 593 30.89 10.55 13.85
C ARG A 593 31.40 10.03 12.51
N ALA A 594 31.90 10.90 11.65
CA ALA A 594 32.54 10.50 10.41
C ALA A 594 33.80 9.67 10.69
N ASP A 595 34.61 10.10 11.66
CA ASP A 595 35.81 9.38 12.11
C ASP A 595 35.44 8.02 12.74
N GLU A 596 34.42 7.98 13.60
CA GLU A 596 33.89 6.74 14.22
C GLU A 596 33.46 5.72 13.15
N LYS A 597 32.79 6.18 12.08
CA LYS A 597 32.30 5.34 11.00
C LYS A 597 33.32 5.08 9.89
N GLY A 598 34.52 5.68 9.97
CA GLY A 598 35.55 5.59 8.93
C GLY A 598 35.11 6.19 7.59
N VAL A 599 34.39 7.30 7.62
CA VAL A 599 33.84 8.00 6.44
C VAL A 599 34.54 9.35 6.27
N GLY A 600 34.96 9.67 5.04
CA GLY A 600 35.43 11.01 4.71
C GLY A 600 34.24 11.98 4.62
N LEU A 601 34.08 12.85 5.62
CA LEU A 601 33.11 13.94 5.60
C LEU A 601 33.73 15.20 5.01
N GLN A 602 33.12 15.75 3.96
CA GLN A 602 33.50 17.03 3.38
C GLN A 602 32.53 18.14 3.76
N ALA A 603 33.03 19.18 4.45
CA ALA A 603 32.29 20.41 4.70
C ALA A 603 32.42 21.37 3.50
N LEU A 604 31.29 21.67 2.85
CA LEU A 604 31.19 22.45 1.64
C LEU A 604 30.98 23.93 1.97
N LYS A 605 31.79 24.78 1.33
CA LYS A 605 31.51 26.21 1.17
C LYS A 605 30.55 26.41 0.00
N ILE A 606 29.86 27.54 -0.05
CA ILE A 606 29.01 27.89 -1.20
C ILE A 606 29.82 27.76 -2.48
N ASP A 607 29.30 26.96 -3.40
CA ASP A 607 29.95 26.66 -4.66
C ASP A 607 30.11 27.96 -5.49
N PRO A 608 31.36 28.38 -5.79
CA PRO A 608 31.61 29.59 -6.57
C PRO A 608 30.94 29.57 -7.95
N ARG A 609 30.71 28.38 -8.53
CA ARG A 609 30.05 28.21 -9.83
C ARG A 609 28.57 28.62 -9.79
N LEU A 610 27.98 28.75 -8.60
CA LEU A 610 26.58 29.19 -8.40
C LEU A 610 26.40 30.71 -8.38
N ARG A 611 27.47 31.50 -8.51
CA ARG A 611 27.42 32.97 -8.37
C ARG A 611 26.37 33.62 -9.27
N ASP A 612 26.29 33.18 -10.52
CA ASP A 612 25.40 33.75 -11.55
C ASP A 612 24.21 32.82 -11.85
N VAL A 613 23.88 31.90 -10.95
CA VAL A 613 22.72 31.01 -11.07
C VAL A 613 21.56 31.61 -10.28
N ARG A 614 20.41 31.79 -10.94
CA ARG A 614 19.21 32.39 -10.33
C ARG A 614 18.48 31.40 -9.44
N ILE A 615 19.00 31.22 -8.23
CA ILE A 615 18.41 30.35 -7.20
C ILE A 615 17.35 31.14 -6.44
N HIS A 616 16.13 30.60 -6.37
CA HIS A 616 15.01 31.24 -5.66
C HIS A 616 14.69 30.53 -4.33
N PRO A 617 14.48 31.29 -3.23
CA PRO A 617 14.80 32.71 -3.09
C PRO A 617 16.33 32.95 -3.18
N ASP A 618 16.75 34.13 -3.66
CA ASP A 618 18.17 34.50 -3.73
C ASP A 618 18.72 34.81 -2.34
N ALA A 619 18.97 33.74 -1.58
CA ALA A 619 19.39 33.79 -0.19
C ALA A 619 20.54 32.82 0.06
N GLU A 620 21.42 33.17 1.00
CA GLU A 620 22.61 32.40 1.32
C GLU A 620 22.28 30.95 1.72
N PHE A 621 21.24 30.74 2.53
CA PHE A 621 20.83 29.38 2.93
C PHE A 621 20.39 28.52 1.75
N GLN A 622 19.80 29.13 0.72
CA GLN A 622 19.33 28.43 -0.47
C GLN A 622 20.50 28.08 -1.38
N LYS A 623 21.50 28.96 -1.49
CA LYS A 623 22.78 28.68 -2.16
C LYS A 623 23.54 27.54 -1.47
N LYS A 624 23.48 27.44 -0.14
CA LYS A 624 24.00 26.27 0.61
C LYS A 624 23.27 24.98 0.24
N ASN A 625 21.93 24.99 0.17
CA ASN A 625 21.15 23.82 -0.28
C ASN A 625 21.50 23.41 -1.72
N ALA A 626 21.62 24.38 -2.64
CA ALA A 626 21.99 24.14 -4.04
C ALA A 626 23.43 23.61 -4.18
N THR A 627 24.36 24.09 -3.35
CA THR A 627 25.74 23.56 -3.27
C THR A 627 25.74 22.09 -2.90
N LEU A 628 25.01 21.73 -1.83
CA LEU A 628 24.91 20.34 -1.39
C LEU A 628 24.27 19.47 -2.48
N ALA A 629 23.17 19.93 -3.09
CA ALA A 629 22.49 19.22 -4.16
C ALA A 629 23.39 19.00 -5.39
N THR A 630 24.19 19.99 -5.76
CA THR A 630 25.12 19.92 -6.90
C THR A 630 26.11 18.79 -6.69
N VAL A 631 26.79 18.73 -5.54
CA VAL A 631 27.80 17.69 -5.26
C VAL A 631 27.17 16.29 -5.15
N LEU A 632 25.97 16.18 -4.56
CA LEU A 632 25.25 14.91 -4.48
C LEU A 632 24.85 14.39 -5.88
N ALA A 633 24.32 15.27 -6.73
CA ALA A 633 23.96 14.94 -8.10
C ALA A 633 25.20 14.60 -8.95
N GLU A 634 26.30 15.35 -8.80
CA GLU A 634 27.57 15.06 -9.46
C GLU A 634 28.08 13.65 -9.11
N THR A 635 28.03 13.29 -7.82
CA THR A 635 28.45 11.98 -7.32
C THR A 635 27.61 10.86 -7.95
N ALA A 636 26.29 11.03 -7.99
CA ALA A 636 25.40 10.04 -8.57
C ALA A 636 25.54 9.90 -10.09
N LEU A 637 25.64 11.01 -10.82
CA LEU A 637 25.83 10.98 -12.27
C LEU A 637 27.21 10.43 -12.65
N THR A 638 28.24 10.67 -11.84
CA THR A 638 29.56 10.03 -12.00
C THR A 638 29.46 8.52 -11.76
N ARG A 639 28.74 8.09 -10.71
CA ARG A 639 28.49 6.67 -10.41
C ARG A 639 27.76 5.96 -11.55
N LEU A 640 26.84 6.65 -12.23
CA LEU A 640 26.14 6.16 -13.42
C LEU A 640 26.97 6.24 -14.72
N GLY A 641 28.18 6.81 -14.66
CA GLY A 641 29.09 6.90 -15.81
C GLY A 641 28.72 7.95 -16.85
N VAL A 642 27.93 8.96 -16.48
CA VAL A 642 27.40 9.98 -17.42
C VAL A 642 27.91 11.39 -17.19
N LEU A 643 28.65 11.62 -16.11
CA LEU A 643 29.27 12.89 -15.82
C LEU A 643 30.72 12.72 -15.37
N THR A 644 31.56 13.63 -15.83
CA THR A 644 32.87 13.90 -15.23
C THR A 644 32.83 15.35 -14.72
N PRO A 645 32.79 15.58 -13.40
CA PRO A 645 32.66 16.93 -12.85
C PRO A 645 33.83 17.85 -13.22
N HIS A 646 33.52 19.12 -13.53
CA HIS A 646 34.52 20.18 -13.77
C HIS A 646 34.57 21.15 -12.59
N GLN A 647 35.77 21.49 -12.13
CA GLN A 647 35.96 22.32 -10.93
C GLN A 647 35.50 23.77 -11.10
N ASP A 648 35.60 24.32 -12.31
CA ASP A 648 35.38 25.76 -12.54
C ASP A 648 34.08 26.08 -13.28
N VAL A 649 33.44 25.09 -13.90
CA VAL A 649 32.27 25.30 -14.76
C VAL A 649 31.13 24.38 -14.33
N LEU A 650 29.97 24.98 -14.04
CA LEU A 650 28.74 24.26 -13.81
C LEU A 650 28.09 23.90 -15.16
N PRO A 651 27.74 22.62 -15.41
CA PRO A 651 27.03 22.24 -16.63
C PRO A 651 25.71 22.99 -16.78
N ASP A 652 25.29 23.25 -18.03
CA ASP A 652 24.07 23.99 -18.32
C ASP A 652 22.81 23.28 -17.79
N GLU A 653 22.81 21.95 -17.77
CA GLU A 653 21.73 21.14 -17.18
C GLU A 653 21.56 21.42 -15.68
N PHE A 654 22.67 21.58 -14.95
CA PHE A 654 22.64 21.92 -13.53
C PHE A 654 22.15 23.35 -13.33
N ARG A 655 22.68 24.31 -14.08
CA ARG A 655 22.22 25.71 -14.02
C ARG A 655 20.72 25.80 -14.25
N LYS A 656 20.22 25.24 -15.36
CA LYS A 656 18.79 25.27 -15.70
C LYS A 656 17.94 24.51 -14.69
N ALA A 657 18.40 23.36 -14.20
CA ALA A 657 17.70 22.62 -13.15
C ALA A 657 17.50 23.48 -11.90
N LEU A 658 18.56 24.13 -11.42
CA LEU A 658 18.52 24.97 -10.22
C LEU A 658 17.66 26.23 -10.41
N GLU A 659 17.71 26.87 -11.59
CA GLU A 659 16.91 28.05 -11.90
C GLU A 659 15.42 27.74 -12.04
N ASP A 660 15.07 26.59 -12.65
CA ASP A 660 13.69 26.23 -12.95
C ASP A 660 13.01 25.44 -11.82
N THR A 661 13.70 25.17 -10.71
CA THR A 661 13.11 24.41 -9.58
C THR A 661 12.05 25.25 -8.85
N VAL A 662 10.82 24.74 -8.85
CA VAL A 662 9.69 25.34 -8.11
C VAL A 662 9.47 24.62 -6.79
N PHE A 663 9.49 25.36 -5.69
CA PHE A 663 9.21 24.84 -4.35
C PHE A 663 7.76 25.12 -3.97
N ARG A 664 6.88 24.15 -4.25
CA ARG A 664 5.47 24.24 -3.88
C ARG A 664 5.30 24.54 -2.39
N GLY A 665 4.45 25.51 -2.07
CA GLY A 665 4.17 25.95 -0.70
C GLY A 665 5.33 26.63 0.03
N ARG A 666 6.34 27.13 -0.67
CA ARG A 666 7.49 27.87 -0.12
C ARG A 666 7.70 29.15 -0.90
N CYS A 667 7.38 30.29 -0.29
CA CYS A 667 7.46 31.60 -0.93
C CYS A 667 6.77 31.59 -2.32
N GLU A 668 5.66 30.87 -2.45
CA GLU A 668 4.95 30.67 -3.72
C GLU A 668 3.92 31.78 -3.92
N ILE A 669 3.90 32.39 -5.11
CA ILE A 669 2.96 33.45 -5.46
C ILE A 669 1.97 32.91 -6.51
N LYS A 670 0.68 33.10 -6.24
CA LYS A 670 -0.41 32.83 -7.20
C LYS A 670 -1.30 34.05 -7.35
N ALA A 671 -1.54 34.47 -8.58
CA ALA A 671 -2.42 35.59 -8.87
C ALA A 671 -3.76 35.10 -9.42
N GLU A 672 -4.84 35.57 -8.83
CA GLU A 672 -6.19 35.61 -9.40
C GLU A 672 -6.48 37.05 -9.88
N ASP A 673 -7.70 37.30 -10.34
CA ASP A 673 -8.08 38.63 -10.87
C ASP A 673 -7.89 39.72 -9.81
N GLN A 674 -8.51 39.58 -8.64
CA GLN A 674 -8.51 40.59 -7.56
C GLN A 674 -7.60 40.26 -6.36
N VAL A 675 -6.98 39.08 -6.33
CA VAL A 675 -6.19 38.61 -5.18
C VAL A 675 -4.84 38.07 -5.65
N VAL A 676 -3.77 38.45 -4.94
CA VAL A 676 -2.44 37.84 -5.05
C VAL A 676 -2.17 37.06 -3.76
N TRP A 677 -2.13 35.74 -3.90
CA TRP A 677 -1.89 34.77 -2.85
C TRP A 677 -0.40 34.53 -2.67
N HIS A 678 0.09 34.73 -1.46
CA HIS A 678 1.47 34.50 -1.03
C HIS A 678 1.44 33.33 -0.06
N LEU A 679 2.01 32.19 -0.46
CA LEU A 679 1.81 30.90 0.19
C LEU A 679 3.15 30.41 0.75
N ASP A 680 3.25 30.23 2.07
CA ASP A 680 4.43 29.62 2.70
C ASP A 680 4.07 28.75 3.90
N GLY A 681 4.45 27.48 3.87
CA GLY A 681 4.20 26.49 4.93
C GLY A 681 5.06 26.64 6.19
N ALA A 682 5.62 27.82 6.45
CA ALA A 682 6.35 28.15 7.68
C ALA A 682 5.49 27.87 8.93
N HIS A 683 6.09 27.20 9.92
CA HIS A 683 5.42 26.72 11.15
C HIS A 683 6.37 26.66 12.37
N THR A 684 7.52 27.31 12.25
CA THR A 684 8.51 27.53 13.32
C THR A 684 8.85 29.01 13.38
N ALA A 685 9.28 29.51 14.54
CA ALA A 685 9.63 30.91 14.73
C ALA A 685 10.60 31.45 13.66
N ASP A 686 11.69 30.72 13.39
CA ASP A 686 12.68 31.11 12.37
C ASP A 686 12.08 31.14 10.96
N SER A 687 11.34 30.09 10.59
CA SER A 687 10.72 30.02 9.25
C SER A 687 9.67 31.09 9.05
N LEU A 688 8.87 31.39 10.09
CA LEU A 688 7.83 32.41 10.03
C LEU A 688 8.45 33.80 9.95
N THR A 689 9.57 34.04 10.63
CA THR A 689 10.33 35.29 10.50
C THR A 689 10.80 35.50 9.07
N LEU A 690 11.33 34.46 8.42
CA LEU A 690 11.79 34.53 7.03
C LEU A 690 10.63 34.72 6.06
N ALA A 691 9.57 33.91 6.17
CA ALA A 691 8.39 34.01 5.31
C ALA A 691 7.68 35.36 5.46
N SER A 692 7.60 35.89 6.68
CA SER A 692 7.01 37.21 6.94
C SER A 692 7.83 38.33 6.32
N LYS A 693 9.17 38.28 6.41
CA LYS A 693 10.05 39.25 5.74
C LYS A 693 9.96 39.16 4.22
N TRP A 694 9.88 37.94 3.68
CA TRP A 694 9.66 37.72 2.26
C TRP A 694 8.34 38.38 1.81
N PHE A 695 7.23 38.10 2.48
CA PHE A 695 5.94 38.72 2.18
C PHE A 695 6.00 40.26 2.27
N ALA A 696 6.62 40.81 3.32
CA ALA A 696 6.79 42.25 3.48
C ALA A 696 7.56 42.89 2.30
N ASN A 697 8.57 42.20 1.80
CA ASN A 697 9.38 42.66 0.66
C ASN A 697 8.60 42.56 -0.67
N GLU A 698 7.95 41.43 -0.96
CA GLU A 698 7.15 41.26 -2.18
C GLU A 698 6.01 42.30 -2.27
N THR A 699 5.52 42.75 -1.12
CA THR A 699 4.41 43.70 -1.02
C THR A 699 4.85 45.13 -0.72
N SER A 700 6.15 45.46 -0.73
CA SER A 700 6.67 46.76 -0.28
C SER A 700 6.30 47.96 -1.18
N GLY A 701 5.74 47.71 -2.37
CA GLY A 701 5.25 48.73 -3.30
C GLY A 701 3.78 48.58 -3.68
N GLN A 702 3.05 47.67 -3.03
CA GLN A 702 1.65 47.38 -3.35
C GLN A 702 0.73 48.24 -2.47
N THR A 703 -0.27 48.89 -3.08
CA THR A 703 -1.23 49.76 -2.36
C THR A 703 -2.46 49.02 -1.84
N GLY A 704 -2.71 47.81 -2.32
CA GLY A 704 -3.88 47.03 -1.94
C GLY A 704 -3.82 46.49 -0.50
N PRO A 705 -4.98 46.14 0.10
CA PRO A 705 -5.05 45.65 1.47
C PRO A 705 -4.24 44.35 1.68
N ARG A 706 -3.50 44.28 2.79
CA ARG A 706 -2.83 43.05 3.24
C ARG A 706 -3.76 42.22 4.11
N VAL A 707 -3.85 40.93 3.82
CA VAL A 707 -4.70 39.97 4.55
C VAL A 707 -3.87 38.79 5.03
N LEU A 708 -3.97 38.42 6.30
CA LEU A 708 -3.33 37.22 6.85
C LEU A 708 -4.35 36.09 6.96
N VAL A 709 -4.04 34.91 6.41
CA VAL A 709 -4.74 33.65 6.68
C VAL A 709 -3.77 32.75 7.44
N PHE A 710 -4.09 32.44 8.70
CA PHE A 710 -3.17 31.73 9.58
C PHE A 710 -3.84 30.57 10.31
N ASN A 711 -3.14 29.45 10.39
CA ASN A 711 -3.47 28.37 11.31
C ASN A 711 -2.25 27.58 11.72
N GLN A 712 -2.22 27.17 12.99
CA GLN A 712 -1.22 26.24 13.51
C GLN A 712 -1.82 25.38 14.63
N LEU A 713 -1.57 24.07 14.58
CA LEU A 713 -2.05 23.11 15.58
C LEU A 713 -0.88 22.43 16.30
N GLY A 714 -1.02 22.23 17.62
CA GLY A 714 -0.11 21.37 18.40
C GLY A 714 1.12 22.03 19.04
N ARG A 715 1.21 23.37 19.09
CA ARG A 715 2.25 24.09 19.86
C ARG A 715 1.61 25.18 20.70
N VAL A 716 1.85 25.18 22.02
CA VAL A 716 1.30 26.20 22.93
C VAL A 716 1.91 27.57 22.63
N GLU A 717 3.16 27.57 22.18
CA GLU A 717 3.96 28.74 21.78
C GLU A 717 3.51 29.33 20.44
N ALA A 718 2.58 28.69 19.71
CA ALA A 718 2.08 29.20 18.43
C ALA A 718 1.46 30.60 18.54
N ILE A 719 0.92 30.93 19.72
CA ILE A 719 0.37 32.27 20.01
C ILE A 719 1.46 33.35 19.92
N ASP A 720 2.69 33.03 20.34
CA ASP A 720 3.79 33.97 20.33
C ASP A 720 4.33 34.23 18.92
N PHE A 721 4.05 33.34 17.97
CA PHE A 721 4.42 33.53 16.58
C PHE A 721 3.68 34.70 15.92
N LEU A 722 2.47 35.03 16.40
CA LEU A 722 1.72 36.19 15.93
C LEU A 722 2.48 37.50 16.17
N ASN A 723 3.24 37.59 17.27
CA ASN A 723 4.09 38.76 17.55
C ASN A 723 5.16 38.93 16.47
N LEU A 724 5.78 37.82 16.04
CA LEU A 724 6.84 37.82 15.01
C LEU A 724 6.28 38.25 13.65
N ILE A 725 5.12 37.69 13.27
CA ILE A 725 4.46 37.99 12.00
C ILE A 725 4.04 39.46 11.95
N SER A 726 3.42 39.96 13.02
CA SER A 726 3.02 41.37 13.15
C SER A 726 4.24 42.31 13.09
N ALA A 727 5.30 42.02 13.87
CA ALA A 727 6.49 42.86 13.90
C ALA A 727 7.21 42.94 12.55
N ALA A 728 7.30 41.83 11.82
CA ALA A 728 7.96 41.79 10.51
C ALA A 728 7.18 42.50 9.39
N ASN A 729 5.87 42.70 9.57
CA ASN A 729 4.98 43.28 8.55
C ASN A 729 4.46 44.67 8.91
N LYS A 730 4.97 45.28 9.98
CA LYS A 730 4.54 46.59 10.45
C LYS A 730 4.71 47.65 9.35
N GLN A 731 3.65 48.40 9.07
CA GLN A 731 3.63 49.50 8.11
C GLN A 731 3.81 50.84 8.83
N GLU A 732 4.31 51.86 8.13
CA GLU A 732 4.44 53.21 8.70
C GLU A 732 3.07 53.85 8.97
N ASN A 733 2.11 53.61 8.08
CA ASN A 733 0.75 54.13 8.15
C ASN A 733 -0.26 52.99 7.99
N GLY A 734 -0.78 52.47 9.11
CA GLY A 734 -1.81 51.44 9.14
C GLY A 734 -1.37 50.12 9.79
N PRO A 735 -2.31 49.17 9.96
CA PRO A 735 -2.04 47.88 10.57
C PRO A 735 -1.11 47.03 9.70
N PRO A 736 -0.31 46.10 10.27
CA PRO A 736 0.48 45.15 9.47
C PRO A 736 -0.36 44.34 8.48
N PHE A 737 -1.60 44.03 8.88
CA PHE A 737 -2.62 43.39 8.06
C PHE A 737 -3.97 44.05 8.35
N SER A 738 -4.66 44.53 7.31
CA SER A 738 -6.01 45.11 7.43
C SER A 738 -7.05 44.08 7.91
N HIS A 739 -6.87 42.82 7.50
CA HIS A 739 -7.74 41.72 7.86
C HIS A 739 -6.89 40.51 8.27
N VAL A 740 -7.35 39.80 9.30
CA VAL A 740 -6.72 38.58 9.79
C VAL A 740 -7.76 37.49 9.97
N ILE A 741 -7.52 36.36 9.34
CA ILE A 741 -8.42 35.22 9.28
C ILE A 741 -7.73 34.03 9.93
N PHE A 742 -8.37 33.49 10.96
CA PHE A 742 -7.95 32.23 11.58
C PHE A 742 -8.94 31.13 11.18
N CYS A 743 -8.45 30.03 10.61
CA CYS A 743 -9.28 28.89 10.24
C CYS A 743 -8.71 27.56 10.74
N THR A 744 -9.46 26.46 10.61
CA THR A 744 -8.90 25.12 10.85
C THR A 744 -8.16 24.61 9.60
N ASN A 745 -7.66 23.36 9.66
CA ASN A 745 -7.12 22.67 8.49
C ASN A 745 -8.18 21.86 7.73
N ILE A 746 -9.46 21.93 8.12
CA ILE A 746 -10.57 21.33 7.37
C ILE A 746 -10.67 22.02 6.02
N THR A 747 -10.54 21.25 4.93
CA THR A 747 -10.43 21.79 3.57
C THR A 747 -11.75 22.37 3.09
N HIS A 748 -12.82 21.57 3.12
CA HIS A 748 -14.12 21.88 2.53
C HIS A 748 -15.24 21.87 3.57
N ALA A 749 -16.24 22.74 3.44
CA ALA A 749 -17.34 22.84 4.39
C ALA A 749 -18.27 21.62 4.38
N GLN A 750 -18.47 20.99 3.22
CA GLN A 750 -19.41 19.88 3.04
C GLN A 750 -18.77 18.51 3.23
N THR A 751 -17.56 18.31 2.68
CA THR A 751 -16.86 17.01 2.67
C THR A 751 -15.82 16.88 3.78
N GLY A 752 -15.51 17.96 4.50
CA GLY A 752 -14.56 17.94 5.62
C GLY A 752 -13.10 17.96 5.16
N TYR A 753 -12.25 17.13 5.78
CA TYR A 753 -10.85 16.99 5.38
C TYR A 753 -10.76 16.26 4.05
N LYS A 754 -9.86 16.71 3.16
CA LYS A 754 -9.34 15.83 2.12
C LYS A 754 -8.71 14.60 2.78
N ARG A 755 -8.94 13.40 2.24
CA ARG A 755 -8.43 12.14 2.81
C ARG A 755 -6.90 12.17 3.03
N ASP A 756 -6.15 12.84 2.17
CA ASP A 756 -4.70 13.05 2.30
C ASP A 756 -4.28 13.82 3.58
N PHE A 757 -5.17 14.66 4.12
CA PHE A 757 -4.89 15.54 5.26
C PHE A 757 -5.43 15.04 6.60
N VAL A 758 -6.04 13.85 6.63
CA VAL A 758 -6.47 13.21 7.89
C VAL A 758 -5.26 13.11 8.81
N ASN A 759 -5.41 13.59 10.04
CA ASN A 759 -4.38 13.50 11.07
C ASN A 759 -4.99 13.07 12.41
N ASN A 760 -4.79 11.80 12.75
CA ASN A 760 -5.37 11.18 13.95
C ASN A 760 -4.65 11.55 15.25
N GLN A 761 -3.62 12.42 15.20
CA GLN A 761 -2.85 12.86 16.37
C GLN A 761 -3.40 14.11 17.05
N TYR A 762 -4.51 14.69 16.58
CA TYR A 762 -5.14 15.87 17.20
C TYR A 762 -6.45 15.50 17.92
N ASP A 763 -6.84 16.29 18.94
CA ASP A 763 -8.13 16.11 19.62
C ASP A 763 -9.25 16.72 18.77
N THR A 764 -10.16 15.87 18.29
CA THR A 764 -11.30 16.27 17.46
C THR A 764 -12.18 17.33 18.13
N ARG A 765 -12.31 17.30 19.46
CA ARG A 765 -13.16 18.26 20.21
C ARG A 765 -12.60 19.68 20.22
N GLU A 766 -11.27 19.83 20.21
CA GLU A 766 -10.64 21.16 20.12
C GLU A 766 -10.81 21.77 18.73
N ILE A 767 -10.83 20.93 17.69
CA ILE A 767 -11.05 21.35 16.31
C ILE A 767 -12.51 21.78 16.11
N GLU A 768 -13.47 20.97 16.57
CA GLU A 768 -14.91 21.27 16.47
C GLU A 768 -15.30 22.58 17.18
N SER A 769 -14.65 22.89 18.32
CA SER A 769 -14.92 24.10 19.09
C SER A 769 -14.19 25.35 18.60
N LEU A 770 -13.30 25.23 17.61
CA LEU A 770 -12.42 26.31 17.12
C LEU A 770 -11.61 26.99 18.25
N ALA A 771 -11.32 26.25 19.33
CA ALA A 771 -10.77 26.83 20.55
C ALA A 771 -9.40 27.50 20.32
N VAL A 772 -8.55 26.87 19.50
CA VAL A 772 -7.22 27.39 19.15
C VAL A 772 -7.36 28.65 18.28
N GLN A 773 -8.23 28.65 17.27
CA GLN A 773 -8.43 29.78 16.38
C GLN A 773 -9.00 30.99 17.11
N ARG A 774 -9.92 30.78 18.07
CA ARG A 774 -10.44 31.84 18.94
C ARG A 774 -9.36 32.47 19.82
N ARG A 775 -8.46 31.65 20.39
CA ARG A 775 -7.30 32.16 21.14
C ARG A 775 -6.35 32.99 20.27
N PHE A 776 -6.13 32.59 19.02
CA PHE A 776 -5.36 33.41 18.08
C PHE A 776 -6.05 34.74 17.76
N ALA A 777 -7.37 34.72 17.57
CA ALA A 777 -8.15 35.92 17.33
C ALA A 777 -8.05 36.91 18.50
N GLU A 778 -8.27 36.44 19.74
CA GLU A 778 -8.11 37.25 20.95
C GLU A 778 -6.70 37.84 21.07
N ARG A 779 -5.67 37.02 20.77
CA ARG A 779 -4.29 37.51 20.79
C ARG A 779 -4.06 38.59 19.73
N TRP A 780 -4.52 38.39 18.50
CA TRP A 780 -4.32 39.36 17.43
C TRP A 780 -5.04 40.68 17.73
N SER A 781 -6.30 40.63 18.17
CA SER A 781 -7.05 41.82 18.59
C SER A 781 -6.37 42.60 19.72
N SER A 782 -5.59 41.92 20.57
CA SER A 782 -4.76 42.57 21.60
C SER A 782 -3.49 43.23 21.04
N LEU A 783 -2.94 42.70 19.96
CA LEU A 783 -1.72 43.20 19.30
C LEU A 783 -2.03 44.38 18.38
N ASP A 784 -3.16 44.31 17.69
CA ASP A 784 -3.58 45.28 16.70
C ASP A 784 -5.12 45.42 16.72
N PRO A 785 -5.65 46.37 17.51
CA PRO A 785 -7.08 46.62 17.60
C PRO A 785 -7.69 47.21 16.33
N GLU A 786 -6.89 47.72 15.38
CA GLU A 786 -7.37 48.32 14.14
C GLU A 786 -7.64 47.27 13.04
N ALA A 787 -7.06 46.07 13.17
CA ALA A 787 -7.26 44.98 12.23
C ALA A 787 -8.65 44.33 12.38
N SER A 788 -9.30 44.03 11.26
CA SER A 788 -10.52 43.20 11.22
C SER A 788 -10.16 41.72 11.41
N VAL A 789 -10.63 41.10 12.49
CA VAL A 789 -10.30 39.70 12.83
C VAL A 789 -11.52 38.80 12.66
N VAL A 790 -11.36 37.71 11.90
CA VAL A 790 -12.43 36.74 11.62
C VAL A 790 -11.95 35.32 11.92
N VAL A 791 -12.83 34.50 12.49
CA VAL A 791 -12.60 33.07 12.71
C VAL A 791 -13.56 32.28 11.84
N LEU A 792 -13.03 31.40 10.98
CA LEU A 792 -13.81 30.61 10.03
C LEU A 792 -13.54 29.10 10.22
N PRO A 793 -14.55 28.23 10.03
CA PRO A 793 -14.35 26.81 10.28
C PRO A 793 -13.44 26.11 9.26
N THR A 794 -13.39 26.57 8.01
CA THR A 794 -12.69 25.85 6.92
C THR A 794 -11.76 26.74 6.09
N ILE A 795 -10.83 26.10 5.38
CA ILE A 795 -9.93 26.78 4.43
C ILE A 795 -10.74 27.37 3.27
N GLU A 796 -11.70 26.61 2.72
CA GLU A 796 -12.62 27.08 1.66
C GLU A 796 -13.32 28.39 2.03
N GLN A 797 -13.89 28.47 3.24
CA GLN A 797 -14.54 29.68 3.72
C GLN A 797 -13.55 30.82 3.90
N ALA A 798 -12.33 30.55 4.41
CA ALA A 798 -11.29 31.57 4.54
C ALA A 798 -10.90 32.16 3.18
N LEU A 799 -10.66 31.32 2.17
CA LEU A 799 -10.31 31.79 0.83
C LEU A 799 -11.48 32.53 0.16
N THR A 800 -12.71 32.03 0.32
CA THR A 800 -13.92 32.69 -0.18
C THR A 800 -14.08 34.07 0.43
N HIS A 801 -13.88 34.21 1.74
CA HIS A 801 -13.95 35.50 2.42
C HIS A 801 -12.92 36.50 1.87
N VAL A 802 -11.68 36.07 1.61
CA VAL A 802 -10.66 36.93 0.99
C VAL A 802 -11.07 37.37 -0.42
N ARG A 803 -11.65 36.46 -1.22
CA ARG A 803 -12.16 36.80 -2.57
C ARG A 803 -13.30 37.82 -2.48
N GLU A 804 -14.22 37.66 -1.53
CA GLU A 804 -15.31 38.61 -1.29
C GLU A 804 -14.81 40.00 -0.86
N LEU A 805 -13.75 40.08 -0.05
CA LEU A 805 -13.09 41.36 0.26
C LEU A 805 -12.57 42.02 -1.01
N GLY A 806 -12.03 41.25 -1.96
CA GLY A 806 -11.53 41.75 -3.24
C GLY A 806 -12.63 42.37 -4.09
N VAL A 807 -13.80 41.72 -4.14
CA VAL A 807 -14.97 42.20 -4.89
C VAL A 807 -15.54 43.48 -4.27
N ASN A 808 -15.59 43.55 -2.94
CA ASN A 808 -16.34 44.58 -2.23
C ASN A 808 -15.52 45.83 -1.88
N MET A 809 -14.19 45.72 -1.75
CA MET A 809 -13.34 46.80 -1.20
C MET A 809 -12.40 47.46 -2.21
N LEU A 810 -12.15 46.86 -3.38
CA LEU A 810 -11.09 47.31 -4.29
C LEU A 810 -11.60 48.21 -5.42
N ASN A 811 -10.81 49.23 -5.76
CA ASN A 811 -10.90 49.89 -7.06
C ASN A 811 -10.33 48.99 -8.17
N LYS A 812 -10.65 49.27 -9.45
CA LYS A 812 -10.26 48.43 -10.61
C LYS A 812 -8.76 48.10 -10.73
N ASP A 813 -7.89 48.91 -10.14
CA ASP A 813 -6.43 48.79 -10.26
C ASP A 813 -5.74 48.25 -8.99
N GLU A 814 -6.50 47.93 -7.93
CA GLU A 814 -5.96 47.41 -6.67
C GLU A 814 -6.17 45.90 -6.55
N LYS A 815 -5.23 45.21 -5.89
CA LYS A 815 -5.33 43.77 -5.59
C LYS A 815 -5.03 43.49 -4.13
N ILE A 816 -5.81 42.61 -3.50
CA ILE A 816 -5.50 42.13 -2.16
C ILE A 816 -4.18 41.34 -2.18
N GLN A 817 -3.35 41.59 -1.18
CA GLN A 817 -2.13 40.82 -0.94
C GLN A 817 -2.41 39.85 0.22
N ALA A 818 -2.79 38.62 -0.09
CA ALA A 818 -3.17 37.61 0.90
C ALA A 818 -1.97 36.73 1.27
N PHE A 819 -1.58 36.69 2.54
CA PHE A 819 -0.51 35.85 3.06
C PHE A 819 -1.10 34.63 3.78
N VAL A 820 -0.87 33.44 3.24
CA VAL A 820 -1.37 32.17 3.80
C VAL A 820 -0.18 31.41 4.40
N THR A 821 -0.17 31.25 5.73
CA THR A 821 0.96 30.62 6.44
C THR A 821 0.57 29.97 7.79
N GLY A 822 1.53 29.38 8.49
CA GLY A 822 1.35 28.80 9.83
C GLY A 822 1.37 27.28 9.86
N SER A 823 1.06 26.62 8.74
CA SER A 823 1.26 25.18 8.58
C SER A 823 1.28 24.75 7.12
N LEU A 824 1.97 23.64 6.83
CA LEU A 824 1.94 23.00 5.51
C LEU A 824 0.54 22.47 5.15
N HIS A 825 -0.26 22.04 6.13
CA HIS A 825 -1.61 21.56 5.89
C HIS A 825 -2.56 22.68 5.42
N LEU A 826 -2.48 23.87 6.03
CA LEU A 826 -3.25 25.04 5.59
C LEU A 826 -2.86 25.44 4.17
N VAL A 827 -1.56 25.56 3.90
CA VAL A 827 -1.06 25.96 2.57
C VAL A 827 -1.39 24.90 1.52
N GLY A 828 -1.30 23.61 1.88
CA GLY A 828 -1.68 22.49 1.04
C GLY A 828 -3.15 22.48 0.67
N GLY A 829 -4.04 22.63 1.66
CA GLY A 829 -5.48 22.75 1.42
C GLY A 829 -5.83 23.99 0.60
N ALA A 830 -5.15 25.12 0.86
CA ALA A 830 -5.35 26.34 0.07
C ALA A 830 -4.95 26.14 -1.40
N LEU A 831 -3.79 25.52 -1.65
CA LEU A 831 -3.33 25.19 -2.99
C LEU A 831 -4.27 24.22 -3.72
N GLY A 832 -4.79 23.20 -3.03
CA GLY A 832 -5.76 22.26 -3.60
C GLY A 832 -7.01 22.97 -4.16
N ILE A 833 -7.53 23.94 -3.40
CA ILE A 833 -8.68 24.76 -3.79
C ILE A 833 -8.30 25.77 -4.90
N LEU A 834 -7.18 26.48 -4.76
CA LEU A 834 -6.76 27.50 -5.73
C LEU A 834 -6.43 26.92 -7.12
N GLU A 835 -6.03 25.66 -7.19
CA GLU A 835 -5.68 24.99 -8.44
C GLU A 835 -6.80 24.12 -9.02
N ASN A 836 -7.95 24.02 -8.34
CA ASN A 836 -9.01 23.06 -8.65
C ASN A 836 -8.48 21.61 -8.78
N VAL A 837 -7.44 21.26 -8.02
CA VAL A 837 -6.89 19.90 -7.99
C VAL A 837 -7.87 18.94 -7.31
N ASP A 838 -8.83 19.47 -6.55
CA ASP A 838 -9.90 18.74 -5.89
C ASP A 838 -11.18 18.57 -6.75
N ALA A 839 -11.18 19.04 -8.02
CA ALA A 839 -12.35 19.00 -8.92
C ALA A 839 -12.31 17.85 -9.96
N LEU A 840 -11.45 16.85 -9.76
CA LEU A 840 -11.29 15.67 -10.63
C LEU A 840 -11.57 14.38 -9.90
#